data_AF-A0AAV9XHA2-F1
#
_entry.id   AF-A0AAV9XHA2-F1
#
_cell.length_a   1.000
_cell.length_b   1.000
_cell.length_c   1.000
_cell.angle_alpha   90.00
_cell.angle_beta   90.00
_cell.angle_gamma   90.00
#
_symmetry.space_group_name_H-M   'P 1'
#
loop_
_entity.id
_entity.type
_entity.pdbx_description
1 polymer ?
#
loop_
_entity_poly.entity_id
_entity_poly.type
_entity_poly.pdbx_seq_one_letter_code
_entity_poly.pdbx_strand_id
1 'polypeptide(L)'
;MEHLTYRPLPRSYRCEIRAAFDGPLEVSDWGEYEKIHGAHPPTDPRVPWLGHDHEVSSYYHRPEYEAIPMLHAFQECYGVGWDIDKMLRHGDVRVAHGSLKKLAVSEAVKRTAAFIQAWLYLGLLESILALPIAISYLVRTDDDGSAYIYSRTLPILLDVQSRRFRTMEPDYQQAGFQLARECATNASSILCHIIEEISKLDRKQPFKELKAMLLTTEPALSSLHEAIIRFCELRLMSTIWTSINPYGLLPKSYSENLIRKGWCPFVISSAESAMSASMLRYIDIAGFTKTTTGHEQCTPEQCGRNNIQISTYTQQHWPSKCRCHFLKPDHATVLDILDHGYIPLVRLAEDMNSLEISAAPPDQTLVDYIAISHVWADGLGSTTEVGLPACQVRRLHELSKQKTHEAWFWIDALCVPKFEPYRGKAIQLMKLTYKNAVGVIVIDKGLKLLSVKDPALEIGWSIIASGWYGRLWTYQEGFLPPWVYLDLKDGLANLYSVIQDLYKDHRKIETNPLPSSNPFPSVFIDGLLGLLQKARPVDRWNHERPWSRRLVDTFNALTRRRSSRPDDQILVIGLLLDVPIDHLLELEGEEKWRAFYYSLQKIPWTIVFDRRPKMQTSPFTWAPSTWISFGKDEWLDYDDDMAEITRKGLKVTIEVLVLDKEVSVSSQSLLIETTDDTIYNLWRLEGIARAESRIQSFNLIFVRHVKHEHPAAHLNNNTSICFRVGLGLKTGSSVLRHDFGQEWEIEQPHILNVKKKRGTIRQRASWKKLVAYFT
;
A
#
# COMPACT_ATOMS: atom_id res chain seq x y z
N MET A 1 -20.94 6.58 -1.68
CA MET A 1 -19.56 6.48 -1.14
C MET A 1 -19.30 7.43 0.05
N GLU A 2 -20.37 7.95 0.64
CA GLU A 2 -20.46 9.01 1.64
C GLU A 2 -19.80 8.66 2.97
N HIS A 3 -19.80 7.38 3.35
CA HIS A 3 -19.11 6.92 4.55
C HIS A 3 -17.62 7.29 4.56
N LEU A 4 -16.99 7.50 3.41
CA LEU A 4 -15.58 7.91 3.36
C LEU A 4 -15.39 9.36 3.81
N THR A 5 -16.36 10.27 3.61
CA THR A 5 -16.18 11.71 3.85
C THR A 5 -17.14 12.28 4.89
N TYR A 6 -18.06 11.47 5.42
CA TYR A 6 -18.99 11.88 6.47
C TYR A 6 -18.23 12.37 7.73
N ARG A 7 -18.45 13.62 8.12
CA ARG A 7 -17.81 14.24 9.31
C ARG A 7 -18.89 14.70 10.29
N PRO A 8 -19.50 13.77 11.05
CA PRO A 8 -20.57 14.12 11.97
C PRO A 8 -20.05 14.85 13.20
N LEU A 9 -20.90 15.69 13.79
CA LEU A 9 -20.64 16.24 15.11
C LEU A 9 -20.66 15.11 16.16
N PRO A 10 -19.73 15.09 17.13
CA PRO A 10 -19.64 14.02 18.14
C PRO A 10 -20.94 13.70 18.88
N ARG A 11 -21.71 14.73 19.22
CA ARG A 11 -22.99 14.59 19.92
C ARG A 11 -24.06 13.97 19.02
N SER A 12 -24.19 14.47 17.78
CA SER A 12 -25.15 13.96 16.80
C SER A 12 -24.85 12.51 16.44
N TYR A 13 -23.57 12.17 16.22
CA TYR A 13 -23.13 10.81 15.93
C TYR A 13 -23.53 9.82 17.04
N ARG A 14 -23.26 10.15 18.31
CA ARG A 14 -23.63 9.29 19.44
C ARG A 14 -25.14 9.14 19.59
N CYS A 15 -25.90 10.19 19.31
CA CYS A 15 -27.36 10.19 19.34
C CYS A 15 -27.92 9.27 18.25
N GLU A 16 -27.39 9.37 17.03
CA GLU A 16 -27.76 8.54 15.88
C GLU A 16 -27.48 7.06 16.16
N ILE A 17 -26.31 6.72 16.70
CA ILE A 17 -26.01 5.32 17.09
C ILE A 17 -27.00 4.80 18.15
N ARG A 18 -27.40 5.64 19.13
CA ARG A 18 -28.39 5.20 20.12
C ARG A 18 -29.74 4.94 19.48
N ALA A 19 -30.21 5.85 18.61
CA ALA A 19 -31.46 5.67 17.88
C ALA A 19 -31.44 4.39 17.02
N ALA A 20 -30.35 4.13 16.30
CA ALA A 20 -30.17 2.93 15.50
C ALA A 20 -30.00 1.64 16.32
N PHE A 21 -29.52 1.73 17.57
CA PHE A 21 -29.38 0.57 18.45
C PHE A 21 -30.72 0.12 19.03
N ASP A 22 -31.58 1.09 19.41
CA ASP A 22 -32.85 0.85 20.10
C ASP A 22 -34.07 0.81 19.16
N GLY A 23 -33.93 1.35 17.93
CA GLY A 23 -35.04 1.56 16.99
C GLY A 23 -34.90 0.78 15.67
N PRO A 24 -35.91 0.89 14.79
CA PRO A 24 -35.85 0.28 13.46
C PRO A 24 -34.77 0.93 12.60
N LEU A 25 -34.09 0.11 11.78
CA LEU A 25 -33.12 0.57 10.80
C LEU A 25 -33.85 1.01 9.51
N GLU A 26 -34.64 2.08 9.62
CA GLU A 26 -35.38 2.71 8.52
C GLU A 26 -35.29 4.23 8.57
N VAL A 27 -35.41 4.90 7.42
CA VAL A 27 -35.55 6.36 7.34
C VAL A 27 -36.83 6.65 6.56
N SER A 28 -37.83 7.21 7.23
CA SER A 28 -39.11 7.60 6.61
C SER A 28 -39.02 8.92 5.83
N ASP A 29 -38.30 9.90 6.38
CA ASP A 29 -38.05 11.21 5.76
C ASP A 29 -36.60 11.65 5.99
N TRP A 30 -35.81 11.71 4.91
CA TRP A 30 -34.42 12.15 4.95
C TRP A 30 -34.24 13.62 5.33
N GLY A 31 -35.19 14.48 4.99
CA GLY A 31 -35.16 15.90 5.36
C GLY A 31 -35.34 16.10 6.87
N GLU A 32 -36.21 15.32 7.52
CA GLU A 32 -36.30 15.31 8.99
C GLU A 32 -35.09 14.65 9.63
N TYR A 33 -34.64 13.51 9.09
CA TYR A 33 -33.47 12.80 9.59
C TYR A 33 -32.21 13.68 9.59
N GLU A 34 -32.01 14.47 8.52
CA GLU A 34 -30.89 15.40 8.37
C GLU A 34 -30.99 16.60 9.33
N LYS A 35 -32.20 17.08 9.67
CA LYS A 35 -32.36 18.13 10.69
C LYS A 35 -31.93 17.63 12.07
N ILE A 36 -32.16 16.36 12.38
CA ILE A 36 -31.85 15.76 13.68
C ILE A 36 -30.37 15.37 13.77
N HIS A 37 -29.87 14.64 12.78
CA HIS A 37 -28.56 13.99 12.82
C HIS A 37 -27.48 14.74 12.03
N GLY A 38 -27.86 15.74 11.25
CA GLY A 38 -26.97 16.49 10.36
C GLY A 38 -27.12 16.05 8.90
N ALA A 39 -26.98 17.01 7.99
CA ALA A 39 -27.00 16.79 6.56
C ALA A 39 -25.63 16.33 6.04
N HIS A 40 -25.63 15.47 5.01
CA HIS A 40 -24.42 15.12 4.28
C HIS A 40 -24.77 14.91 2.79
N PRO A 41 -24.22 15.69 1.86
CA PRO A 41 -24.59 15.58 0.46
C PRO A 41 -24.20 14.22 -0.13
N PRO A 42 -24.94 13.73 -1.14
CA PRO A 42 -24.52 12.54 -1.89
C PRO A 42 -23.17 12.78 -2.57
N THR A 43 -22.40 11.72 -2.74
CA THR A 43 -21.10 11.76 -3.40
C THR A 43 -21.21 11.35 -4.86
N ASP A 44 -20.60 12.13 -5.76
CA ASP A 44 -20.50 11.76 -7.18
C ASP A 44 -19.24 10.95 -7.50
N PRO A 45 -19.31 9.96 -8.41
CA PRO A 45 -20.53 9.49 -9.09
C PRO A 45 -21.44 8.70 -8.13
N ARG A 46 -22.76 8.92 -8.25
CA ARG A 46 -23.77 8.17 -7.50
C ARG A 46 -23.85 6.75 -8.04
N VAL A 47 -23.91 5.78 -7.12
CA VAL A 47 -24.06 4.37 -7.49
C VAL A 47 -25.54 4.02 -7.53
N PRO A 48 -26.10 3.61 -8.68
CA PRO A 48 -27.53 3.37 -8.80
C PRO A 48 -27.98 2.19 -7.92
N TRP A 49 -29.16 2.29 -7.33
CA TRP A 49 -29.87 1.15 -6.75
C TRP A 49 -30.67 0.45 -7.85
N LEU A 50 -30.40 -0.83 -8.09
CA LEU A 50 -30.97 -1.57 -9.21
C LEU A 50 -32.37 -2.13 -8.94
N GLY A 51 -32.94 -1.92 -7.75
CA GLY A 51 -34.35 -2.21 -7.47
C GLY A 51 -34.69 -3.67 -7.15
N HIS A 52 -33.85 -4.38 -6.39
CA HIS A 52 -34.17 -5.74 -5.93
C HIS A 52 -35.19 -5.74 -4.79
N ASP A 53 -36.04 -6.76 -4.75
CA ASP A 53 -36.97 -6.97 -3.63
C ASP A 53 -36.22 -7.58 -2.43
N HIS A 54 -35.63 -6.68 -1.64
CA HIS A 54 -34.77 -7.00 -0.52
C HIS A 54 -35.52 -7.72 0.60
N GLU A 55 -36.70 -7.21 0.98
CA GLU A 55 -37.46 -7.70 2.14
C GLU A 55 -37.91 -9.14 1.93
N VAL A 56 -38.38 -9.48 0.72
CA VAL A 56 -38.74 -10.86 0.37
C VAL A 56 -37.53 -11.81 0.38
N SER A 57 -36.36 -11.30 0.00
CA SER A 57 -35.14 -12.10 -0.11
C SER A 57 -34.42 -12.28 1.22
N SER A 58 -34.61 -11.38 2.17
CA SER A 58 -33.92 -11.42 3.45
C SER A 58 -34.52 -12.46 4.39
N TYR A 59 -33.64 -13.16 5.11
CA TYR A 59 -34.04 -14.02 6.23
C TYR A 59 -34.56 -13.22 7.42
N TYR A 60 -34.00 -12.04 7.68
CA TYR A 60 -34.26 -11.25 8.89
C TYR A 60 -35.56 -10.45 8.84
N HIS A 61 -36.17 -10.31 7.66
CA HIS A 61 -37.51 -9.70 7.50
C HIS A 61 -38.65 -10.71 7.72
N ARG A 62 -38.34 -11.97 8.03
CA ARG A 62 -39.36 -12.97 8.39
C ARG A 62 -39.93 -12.66 9.78
N PRO A 63 -41.25 -12.81 10.00
CA PRO A 63 -41.88 -12.49 11.29
C PRO A 63 -41.28 -13.23 12.49
N GLU A 64 -40.73 -14.43 12.28
CA GLU A 64 -40.21 -15.33 13.32
C GLU A 64 -38.84 -15.89 12.91
N TYR A 65 -37.86 -15.01 12.70
CA TYR A 65 -36.49 -15.45 12.42
C TYR A 65 -35.76 -15.85 13.71
N GLU A 66 -34.91 -16.87 13.63
CA GLU A 66 -34.06 -17.34 14.73
C GLU A 66 -32.62 -16.85 14.54
N ALA A 67 -31.85 -16.81 15.63
CA ALA A 67 -30.43 -16.51 15.54
C ALA A 67 -29.69 -17.67 14.83
N ILE A 68 -29.18 -17.40 13.63
CA ILE A 68 -28.38 -18.34 12.85
C ILE A 68 -26.94 -17.84 12.70
N PRO A 69 -25.96 -18.74 12.44
CA PRO A 69 -24.57 -18.32 12.23
C PRO A 69 -24.45 -17.29 11.08
N MET A 70 -23.69 -16.22 11.33
CA MET A 70 -23.51 -15.08 10.41
C MET A 70 -23.15 -15.52 8.98
N LEU A 71 -22.20 -16.45 8.84
CA LEU A 71 -21.77 -16.94 7.54
C LEU A 71 -22.87 -17.73 6.82
N HIS A 72 -23.64 -18.52 7.57
CA HIS A 72 -24.77 -19.27 7.01
C HIS A 72 -25.88 -18.32 6.54
N ALA A 73 -26.19 -17.30 7.34
CA ALA A 73 -27.16 -16.26 6.97
C ALA A 73 -26.77 -15.58 5.65
N PHE A 74 -25.50 -15.20 5.52
CA PHE A 74 -24.99 -14.51 4.34
C PHE A 74 -24.98 -15.40 3.09
N GLN A 75 -24.50 -16.65 3.21
CA GLN A 75 -24.25 -17.51 2.05
C GLN A 75 -25.48 -18.27 1.59
N GLU A 76 -26.34 -18.71 2.51
CA GLU A 76 -27.38 -19.72 2.22
C GLU A 76 -28.80 -19.19 2.43
N CYS A 77 -28.97 -18.12 3.23
CA CYS A 77 -30.31 -17.66 3.62
C CYS A 77 -30.80 -16.43 2.87
N TYR A 78 -29.92 -15.66 2.22
CA TYR A 78 -30.32 -14.52 1.40
C TYR A 78 -30.73 -14.95 -0.02
N GLY A 79 -31.97 -14.63 -0.42
CA GLY A 79 -32.48 -14.93 -1.76
C GLY A 79 -32.59 -16.42 -2.05
N VAL A 80 -33.16 -17.19 -1.11
CA VAL A 80 -33.36 -18.64 -1.25
C VAL A 80 -33.98 -18.96 -2.62
N GLY A 81 -33.30 -19.81 -3.39
CA GLY A 81 -33.70 -20.22 -4.74
C GLY A 81 -32.91 -19.55 -5.87
N TRP A 82 -32.14 -18.49 -5.58
CA TRP A 82 -31.18 -17.93 -6.52
C TRP A 82 -29.91 -18.80 -6.57
N ASP A 83 -29.40 -19.06 -7.77
CA ASP A 83 -28.23 -19.92 -8.02
C ASP A 83 -27.35 -19.29 -9.12
N ILE A 84 -26.49 -18.35 -8.70
CA ILE A 84 -25.58 -17.62 -9.59
C ILE A 84 -24.51 -18.57 -10.17
N ASP A 85 -24.03 -19.54 -9.40
CA ASP A 85 -23.06 -20.52 -9.89
C ASP A 85 -23.64 -21.37 -11.02
N LYS A 86 -24.91 -21.76 -10.92
CA LYS A 86 -25.60 -22.46 -12.00
C LYS A 86 -25.75 -21.58 -13.22
N MET A 87 -26.09 -20.31 -13.05
CA MET A 87 -26.12 -19.35 -14.16
C MET A 87 -24.78 -19.29 -14.91
N LEU A 88 -23.68 -19.11 -14.18
CA LEU A 88 -22.34 -19.01 -14.74
C LEU A 88 -21.96 -20.30 -15.48
N ARG A 89 -22.16 -21.47 -14.84
CA ARG A 89 -21.85 -22.78 -15.45
C ARG A 89 -22.63 -23.08 -16.72
N HIS A 90 -23.90 -22.67 -16.81
CA HIS A 90 -24.73 -22.94 -17.98
C HIS A 90 -24.62 -21.83 -19.03
N GLY A 91 -24.08 -20.67 -18.68
CA GLY A 91 -24.00 -19.51 -19.58
C GLY A 91 -25.38 -19.03 -20.03
N ASP A 92 -26.37 -19.07 -19.13
CA ASP A 92 -27.74 -18.57 -19.34
C ASP A 92 -28.27 -17.87 -18.08
N VAL A 93 -28.55 -16.57 -18.17
CA VAL A 93 -29.08 -15.74 -17.07
C VAL A 93 -30.43 -16.25 -16.55
N ARG A 94 -31.23 -16.93 -17.38
CA ARG A 94 -32.58 -17.39 -17.00
C ARG A 94 -32.58 -18.58 -16.04
N VAL A 95 -31.46 -19.28 -15.91
CA VAL A 95 -31.36 -20.41 -14.95
C VAL A 95 -30.97 -19.96 -13.55
N ALA A 96 -30.66 -18.68 -13.34
CA ALA A 96 -30.28 -18.13 -12.04
C ALA A 96 -31.41 -18.22 -11.01
N HIS A 97 -32.67 -18.09 -11.42
CA HIS A 97 -33.82 -18.21 -10.51
C HIS A 97 -35.09 -18.63 -11.25
N GLY A 98 -36.00 -19.31 -10.55
CA GLY A 98 -37.26 -19.81 -11.12
C GLY A 98 -38.14 -18.72 -11.75
N SER A 99 -38.14 -17.52 -11.18
CA SER A 99 -38.90 -16.36 -11.69
C SER A 99 -38.38 -15.82 -13.02
N LEU A 100 -37.14 -16.13 -13.42
CA LEU A 100 -36.54 -15.59 -14.64
C LEU A 100 -36.87 -16.41 -15.90
N LYS A 101 -37.35 -17.65 -15.74
CA LYS A 101 -37.54 -18.62 -16.85
C LYS A 101 -38.41 -18.08 -17.98
N LYS A 102 -39.43 -17.27 -17.66
CA LYS A 102 -40.42 -16.74 -18.61
C LYS A 102 -40.17 -15.28 -19.01
N LEU A 103 -39.12 -14.66 -18.47
CA LEU A 103 -38.83 -13.25 -18.74
C LEU A 103 -38.03 -13.06 -20.03
N ALA A 104 -38.15 -11.87 -20.61
CA ALA A 104 -37.22 -11.43 -21.64
C ALA A 104 -35.78 -11.44 -21.09
N VAL A 105 -34.80 -11.71 -21.96
CA VAL A 105 -33.41 -11.86 -21.52
C VAL A 105 -32.86 -10.59 -20.86
N SER A 106 -33.16 -9.42 -21.40
CA SER A 106 -32.77 -8.13 -20.83
C SER A 106 -33.34 -7.91 -19.42
N GLU A 107 -34.60 -8.30 -19.19
CA GLU A 107 -35.23 -8.23 -17.88
C GLU A 107 -34.60 -9.24 -16.90
N ALA A 108 -34.28 -10.45 -17.37
CA ALA A 108 -33.57 -11.43 -16.56
C ALA A 108 -32.17 -10.93 -16.17
N VAL A 109 -31.45 -10.26 -17.07
CA VAL A 109 -30.15 -9.62 -16.78
C VAL A 109 -30.31 -8.57 -15.67
N LYS A 110 -31.27 -7.65 -15.80
CA LYS A 110 -31.50 -6.59 -14.81
C LYS A 110 -31.81 -7.14 -13.43
N ARG A 111 -32.72 -8.12 -13.34
CA ARG A 111 -33.08 -8.76 -12.06
C ARG A 111 -31.92 -9.51 -11.42
N THR A 112 -31.10 -10.19 -12.23
CA THR A 112 -29.90 -10.84 -11.73
C THR A 112 -28.87 -9.84 -11.21
N ALA A 113 -28.64 -8.74 -11.93
CA ALA A 113 -27.74 -7.68 -11.48
C ALA A 113 -28.24 -7.05 -10.16
N ALA A 114 -29.54 -6.79 -10.07
CA ALA A 114 -30.18 -6.24 -8.88
C ALA A 114 -30.05 -7.19 -7.68
N PHE A 115 -30.31 -8.48 -7.87
CA PHE A 115 -30.12 -9.49 -6.83
C PHE A 115 -28.67 -9.53 -6.33
N ILE A 116 -27.68 -9.60 -7.23
CA ILE A 116 -26.26 -9.64 -6.86
C ILE A 116 -25.88 -8.39 -6.07
N GLN A 117 -26.31 -7.20 -6.50
CA GLN A 117 -26.07 -5.96 -5.77
C GLN A 117 -26.67 -6.02 -4.35
N ALA A 118 -27.94 -6.42 -4.23
CA ALA A 118 -28.64 -6.46 -2.95
C ALA A 118 -28.06 -7.51 -1.99
N TRP A 119 -27.70 -8.68 -2.50
CA TRP A 119 -27.07 -9.76 -1.74
C TRP A 119 -25.71 -9.34 -1.17
N LEU A 120 -24.84 -8.79 -2.03
CA LEU A 120 -23.48 -8.40 -1.65
C LEU A 120 -23.42 -7.07 -0.91
N TYR A 121 -24.54 -6.36 -0.75
CA TYR A 121 -24.63 -5.10 0.00
C TYR A 121 -25.50 -5.24 1.25
N LEU A 122 -26.82 -5.32 1.08
CA LEU A 122 -27.79 -5.39 2.19
C LEU A 122 -27.75 -6.76 2.87
N GLY A 123 -27.73 -7.85 2.10
CA GLY A 123 -27.65 -9.21 2.65
C GLY A 123 -26.41 -9.43 3.51
N LEU A 124 -25.27 -8.88 3.10
CA LEU A 124 -24.04 -8.87 3.90
C LEU A 124 -24.21 -8.07 5.20
N LEU A 125 -24.72 -6.84 5.13
CA LEU A 125 -24.92 -5.98 6.30
C LEU A 125 -25.88 -6.60 7.32
N GLU A 126 -27.02 -7.12 6.86
CA GLU A 126 -28.01 -7.77 7.75
C GLU A 126 -27.45 -9.02 8.42
N SER A 127 -26.66 -9.82 7.69
CA SER A 127 -26.00 -11.00 8.26
C SER A 127 -25.05 -10.60 9.39
N ILE A 128 -24.26 -9.55 9.16
CA ILE A 128 -23.29 -9.00 10.11
C ILE A 128 -24.00 -8.42 11.36
N LEU A 129 -25.11 -7.72 11.17
CA LEU A 129 -25.87 -7.08 12.25
C LEU A 129 -26.82 -8.03 12.98
N ALA A 130 -27.22 -9.12 12.33
CA ALA A 130 -28.32 -9.99 12.69
C ALA A 130 -29.64 -9.23 12.90
N LEU A 131 -29.92 -8.25 12.03
CA LEU A 131 -31.13 -7.41 12.05
C LEU A 131 -31.67 -7.15 10.65
N PRO A 132 -32.99 -6.94 10.52
CA PRO A 132 -33.57 -6.40 9.30
C PRO A 132 -33.14 -4.93 9.08
N ILE A 133 -32.81 -4.59 7.84
CA ILE A 133 -32.52 -3.23 7.39
C ILE A 133 -33.53 -2.85 6.29
N ALA A 134 -34.22 -1.74 6.45
CA ALA A 134 -35.08 -1.23 5.39
C ALA A 134 -34.24 -0.63 4.25
N ILE A 135 -34.70 -0.78 3.00
CA ILE A 135 -34.03 -0.21 1.83
C ILE A 135 -33.82 1.32 2.01
N SER A 136 -34.78 2.00 2.61
CA SER A 136 -34.76 3.46 2.83
C SER A 136 -33.61 3.95 3.72
N TYR A 137 -33.01 3.06 4.53
CA TYR A 137 -31.89 3.41 5.42
C TYR A 137 -30.56 3.58 4.67
N LEU A 138 -30.44 2.97 3.48
CA LEU A 138 -29.22 2.91 2.67
C LEU A 138 -29.43 3.31 1.20
N VAL A 139 -30.65 3.66 0.81
CA VAL A 139 -31.00 4.10 -0.54
C VAL A 139 -31.73 5.43 -0.47
N ARG A 140 -31.37 6.34 -1.36
CA ARG A 140 -32.05 7.63 -1.57
C ARG A 140 -32.59 7.71 -2.98
N THR A 141 -33.53 8.62 -3.18
CA THR A 141 -34.14 8.90 -4.48
C THR A 141 -33.84 10.35 -4.87
N ASP A 142 -33.48 10.56 -6.12
CA ASP A 142 -33.29 11.87 -6.72
C ASP A 142 -34.62 12.52 -7.13
N ASP A 143 -34.56 13.82 -7.43
CA ASP A 143 -35.72 14.60 -7.89
C ASP A 143 -36.35 14.03 -9.17
N ASP A 144 -35.57 13.30 -9.97
CA ASP A 144 -36.01 12.61 -11.19
C ASP A 144 -36.61 11.22 -10.94
N GLY A 145 -36.65 10.77 -9.68
CA GLY A 145 -37.13 9.45 -9.28
C GLY A 145 -36.08 8.33 -9.33
N SER A 146 -34.84 8.63 -9.74
CA SER A 146 -33.76 7.64 -9.79
C SER A 146 -33.28 7.29 -8.38
N ALA A 147 -33.18 6.00 -8.05
CA ALA A 147 -32.70 5.54 -6.75
C ALA A 147 -31.18 5.26 -6.77
N TYR A 148 -30.48 5.60 -5.70
CA TYR A 148 -29.04 5.40 -5.55
C TYR A 148 -28.66 4.94 -4.14
N ILE A 149 -27.59 4.15 -4.05
CA ILE A 149 -27.00 3.71 -2.78
C ILE A 149 -26.38 4.92 -2.08
N TYR A 150 -26.76 5.10 -0.82
CA TYR A 150 -26.36 6.20 0.03
C TYR A 150 -25.82 5.67 1.36
N SER A 151 -24.49 5.71 1.49
CA SER A 151 -23.75 4.95 2.50
C SER A 151 -23.41 5.73 3.77
N ARG A 152 -23.97 6.93 4.00
CA ARG A 152 -23.57 7.78 5.14
C ARG A 152 -23.76 7.12 6.50
N THR A 153 -24.72 6.19 6.59
CA THR A 153 -25.14 5.50 7.80
C THR A 153 -24.29 4.27 8.09
N LEU A 154 -23.40 3.86 7.17
CA LEU A 154 -22.51 2.71 7.36
C LEU A 154 -21.65 2.79 8.65
N PRO A 155 -21.04 3.94 9.03
CA PRO A 155 -20.33 4.06 10.31
C PRO A 155 -21.23 3.73 11.51
N ILE A 156 -22.50 4.17 11.44
CA ILE A 156 -23.50 3.97 12.49
C ILE A 156 -23.80 2.48 12.65
N LEU A 157 -24.03 1.78 11.54
CA LEU A 157 -24.32 0.35 11.52
C LEU A 157 -23.17 -0.46 12.15
N LEU A 158 -21.93 -0.22 11.74
CA LEU A 158 -20.78 -0.96 12.28
C LEU A 158 -20.53 -0.65 13.77
N ASP A 159 -20.82 0.58 14.21
CA ASP A 159 -20.74 0.94 15.63
C ASP A 159 -21.88 0.31 16.46
N VAL A 160 -23.09 0.15 15.90
CA VAL A 160 -24.17 -0.61 16.53
C VAL A 160 -23.73 -2.06 16.75
N GLN A 161 -23.17 -2.70 15.73
CA GLN A 161 -22.62 -4.06 15.85
C GLN A 161 -21.53 -4.14 16.93
N SER A 162 -20.57 -3.20 16.91
CA SER A 162 -19.47 -3.14 17.87
C SER A 162 -19.97 -3.04 19.31
N ARG A 163 -21.06 -2.28 19.56
CA ARG A 163 -21.68 -2.18 20.88
C ARG A 163 -22.35 -3.48 21.33
N ARG A 164 -22.95 -4.24 20.41
CA ARG A 164 -23.56 -5.55 20.72
C ARG A 164 -22.51 -6.60 21.08
N PHE A 165 -21.41 -6.67 20.34
CA PHE A 165 -20.35 -7.62 20.67
C PHE A 165 -19.70 -7.35 22.04
N ARG A 166 -19.74 -6.11 22.52
CA ARG A 166 -19.21 -5.80 23.86
C ARG A 166 -20.05 -6.28 25.03
N THR A 167 -21.32 -6.58 24.82
CA THR A 167 -22.12 -7.20 25.87
C THR A 167 -21.83 -8.70 25.98
N MET A 168 -20.95 -9.23 25.13
CA MET A 168 -20.51 -10.64 25.10
C MET A 168 -19.14 -10.80 25.77
N GLU A 169 -18.77 -12.04 26.12
CA GLU A 169 -17.42 -12.33 26.62
C GLU A 169 -16.34 -12.11 25.55
N PRO A 170 -15.08 -11.83 25.92
CA PRO A 170 -14.00 -11.48 24.98
C PRO A 170 -13.82 -12.47 23.82
N ASP A 171 -13.92 -13.78 24.08
CA ASP A 171 -13.76 -14.81 23.05
C ASP A 171 -14.88 -14.75 22.00
N TYR A 172 -16.13 -14.54 22.45
CA TYR A 172 -17.27 -14.35 21.55
C TYR A 172 -17.21 -13.01 20.80
N GLN A 173 -16.70 -11.95 21.44
CA GLN A 173 -16.44 -10.68 20.77
C GLN A 173 -15.43 -10.85 19.63
N GLN A 174 -14.30 -11.52 19.91
CA GLN A 174 -13.26 -11.78 18.93
C GLN A 174 -13.79 -12.66 17.78
N ALA A 175 -14.49 -13.74 18.10
CA ALA A 175 -15.12 -14.61 17.12
C ALA A 175 -16.15 -13.85 16.26
N GLY A 176 -16.94 -12.96 16.85
CA GLY A 176 -17.91 -12.13 16.13
C GLY A 176 -17.25 -11.21 15.09
N PHE A 177 -16.17 -10.50 15.46
CA PHE A 177 -15.42 -9.67 14.52
C PHE A 177 -14.70 -10.49 13.44
N GLN A 178 -14.19 -11.68 13.80
CA GLN A 178 -13.57 -12.58 12.84
C GLN A 178 -14.58 -13.07 11.80
N LEU A 179 -15.77 -13.52 12.23
CA LEU A 179 -16.84 -13.95 11.34
C LEU A 179 -17.34 -12.81 10.43
N ALA A 180 -17.44 -11.58 10.95
CA ALA A 180 -17.81 -10.42 10.14
C ALA A 180 -16.78 -10.09 9.06
N ARG A 181 -15.49 -10.14 9.41
CA ARG A 181 -14.38 -10.02 8.45
C ARG A 181 -14.45 -11.13 7.40
N GLU A 182 -14.68 -12.37 7.80
CA GLU A 182 -14.81 -13.52 6.88
C GLU A 182 -15.99 -13.36 5.93
N CYS A 183 -17.15 -12.91 6.40
CA CYS A 183 -18.31 -12.64 5.53
C CYS A 183 -18.00 -11.57 4.48
N ALA A 184 -17.36 -10.46 4.86
CA ALA A 184 -16.99 -9.41 3.93
C ALA A 184 -15.90 -9.84 2.94
N THR A 185 -14.94 -10.66 3.39
CA THR A 185 -13.91 -11.26 2.53
C THR A 185 -14.56 -12.20 1.51
N ASN A 186 -15.49 -13.04 1.94
CA ASN A 186 -16.25 -13.93 1.06
C ASN A 186 -17.10 -13.14 0.07
N ALA A 187 -17.74 -12.04 0.48
CA ALA A 187 -18.50 -11.17 -0.41
C ALA A 187 -17.61 -10.56 -1.50
N SER A 188 -16.41 -10.11 -1.14
CA SER A 188 -15.41 -9.62 -2.11
C SER A 188 -14.97 -10.73 -3.07
N SER A 189 -14.70 -11.93 -2.58
CA SER A 189 -14.30 -13.08 -3.40
C SER A 189 -15.41 -13.50 -4.37
N ILE A 190 -16.66 -13.53 -3.91
CA ILE A 190 -17.85 -13.81 -4.74
C ILE A 190 -17.97 -12.76 -5.85
N LEU A 191 -17.86 -11.47 -5.52
CA LEU A 191 -17.92 -10.39 -6.52
C LEU A 191 -16.86 -10.58 -7.60
N CYS A 192 -15.60 -10.78 -7.20
CA CYS A 192 -14.50 -10.96 -8.14
C CYS A 192 -14.69 -12.21 -9.01
N HIS A 193 -15.10 -13.33 -8.41
CA HIS A 193 -15.39 -14.56 -9.15
C HIS A 193 -16.49 -14.36 -10.19
N ILE A 194 -17.59 -13.71 -9.82
CA ILE A 194 -18.70 -13.41 -10.74
C ILE A 194 -18.20 -12.56 -11.91
N ILE A 195 -17.44 -11.48 -11.64
CA ILE A 195 -16.92 -10.61 -12.70
C ILE A 195 -15.94 -11.34 -13.62
N GLU A 196 -15.08 -12.20 -13.07
CA GLU A 196 -14.13 -13.01 -13.84
C GLU A 196 -14.87 -13.99 -14.77
N GLU A 197 -15.81 -14.76 -14.25
CA GLU A 197 -16.59 -15.73 -15.02
C GLU A 197 -17.46 -15.07 -16.09
N ILE A 198 -18.11 -13.95 -15.74
CA ILE A 198 -18.87 -13.16 -16.72
C ILE A 198 -17.94 -12.63 -17.82
N SER A 199 -16.72 -12.22 -17.49
CA SER A 199 -15.75 -11.76 -18.49
C SER A 199 -15.34 -12.87 -19.47
N LYS A 200 -15.36 -14.14 -19.06
CA LYS A 200 -15.17 -15.29 -19.96
C LYS A 200 -16.36 -15.48 -20.91
N LEU A 201 -17.56 -15.02 -20.51
CA LEU A 201 -18.83 -15.17 -21.21
C LEU A 201 -19.28 -13.92 -21.98
N ASP A 202 -18.64 -12.76 -21.79
CA ASP A 202 -19.09 -11.43 -22.24
C ASP A 202 -19.12 -11.23 -23.77
N ARG A 203 -18.60 -12.19 -24.54
CA ARG A 203 -18.83 -12.29 -25.99
C ARG A 203 -20.30 -12.46 -26.34
N LYS A 204 -21.12 -12.97 -25.41
CA LYS A 204 -22.58 -13.07 -25.53
C LYS A 204 -23.24 -11.79 -25.00
N GLN A 205 -24.18 -11.22 -25.77
CA GLN A 205 -24.86 -9.96 -25.42
C GLN A 205 -25.43 -9.89 -23.98
N PRO A 206 -26.10 -10.93 -23.43
CA PRO A 206 -26.66 -10.85 -22.08
C PRO A 206 -25.61 -10.71 -20.98
N PHE A 207 -24.46 -11.38 -21.14
CA PHE A 207 -23.37 -11.32 -20.18
C PHE A 207 -22.56 -10.02 -20.30
N LYS A 208 -22.50 -9.42 -21.50
CA LYS A 208 -21.96 -8.08 -21.70
C LYS A 208 -22.77 -7.02 -20.95
N GLU A 209 -24.10 -7.08 -21.05
CA GLU A 209 -25.01 -6.17 -20.34
C GLU A 209 -24.93 -6.37 -18.82
N LEU A 210 -24.95 -7.63 -18.36
CA LEU A 210 -24.79 -7.96 -16.95
C LEU A 210 -23.47 -7.43 -16.38
N LYS A 211 -22.36 -7.62 -17.10
CA LYS A 211 -21.05 -7.07 -16.73
C LYS A 211 -21.11 -5.56 -16.59
N ALA A 212 -21.66 -4.86 -17.59
CA ALA A 212 -21.75 -3.40 -17.56
C ALA A 212 -22.54 -2.92 -16.32
N MET A 213 -23.68 -3.54 -16.02
CA MET A 213 -24.46 -3.19 -14.83
C MET A 213 -23.69 -3.45 -13.53
N LEU A 214 -23.05 -4.62 -13.36
CA LEU A 214 -22.28 -4.92 -12.15
C LEU A 214 -21.08 -3.98 -11.98
N LEU A 215 -20.45 -3.54 -13.06
CA LEU A 215 -19.36 -2.56 -12.99
C LEU A 215 -19.84 -1.16 -12.54
N THR A 216 -21.12 -0.81 -12.75
CA THR A 216 -21.67 0.44 -12.20
C THR A 216 -21.93 0.36 -10.69
N THR A 217 -22.17 -0.83 -10.15
CA THR A 217 -22.48 -1.03 -8.73
C THR A 217 -21.26 -1.38 -7.90
N GLU A 218 -20.21 -1.91 -8.54
CA GLU A 218 -18.94 -2.31 -7.94
C GLU A 218 -18.37 -1.32 -6.92
N PRO A 219 -18.31 0.01 -7.17
CA PRO A 219 -17.64 0.91 -6.24
C PRO A 219 -18.29 0.93 -4.86
N ALA A 220 -19.62 0.80 -4.78
CA ALA A 220 -20.33 0.72 -3.52
C ALA A 220 -20.10 -0.63 -2.82
N LEU A 221 -20.06 -1.72 -3.58
CA LEU A 221 -19.87 -3.08 -3.05
C LEU A 221 -18.46 -3.23 -2.45
N SER A 222 -17.41 -2.98 -3.23
CA SER A 222 -16.04 -3.17 -2.75
C SER A 222 -15.66 -2.21 -1.64
N SER A 223 -16.16 -0.97 -1.64
CA SER A 223 -15.93 -0.07 -0.51
C SER A 223 -16.65 -0.49 0.76
N LEU A 224 -17.86 -1.05 0.65
CA LEU A 224 -18.52 -1.66 1.81
C LEU A 224 -17.69 -2.84 2.35
N HIS A 225 -17.22 -3.72 1.46
CA HIS A 225 -16.43 -4.89 1.86
C HIS A 225 -15.12 -4.47 2.52
N GLU A 226 -14.36 -3.56 1.91
CA GLU A 226 -13.13 -3.01 2.49
C GLU A 226 -13.38 -2.31 3.82
N ALA A 227 -14.48 -1.56 3.95
CA ALA A 227 -14.88 -0.87 5.17
C ALA A 227 -15.11 -1.85 6.33
N ILE A 228 -15.87 -2.92 6.09
CA ILE A 228 -16.14 -3.95 7.12
C ILE A 228 -14.84 -4.67 7.51
N ILE A 229 -14.05 -5.12 6.52
CA ILE A 229 -12.78 -5.84 6.74
C ILE A 229 -11.87 -4.99 7.63
N ARG A 230 -11.60 -3.75 7.24
CA ARG A 230 -10.68 -2.86 7.98
C ARG A 230 -11.22 -2.46 9.34
N PHE A 231 -12.53 -2.25 9.46
CA PHE A 231 -13.14 -1.99 10.76
C PHE A 231 -12.95 -3.17 11.72
N CYS A 232 -13.14 -4.40 11.26
CA CYS A 232 -12.95 -5.61 12.07
C CYS A 232 -11.48 -5.86 12.41
N GLU A 233 -10.55 -5.72 11.45
CA GLU A 233 -9.11 -5.93 11.67
C GLU A 233 -8.54 -5.03 12.76
N LEU A 234 -8.94 -3.75 12.79
CA LEU A 234 -8.54 -2.81 13.84
C LEU A 234 -9.07 -3.20 15.23
N ARG A 235 -10.27 -3.78 15.30
CA ARG A 235 -10.85 -4.25 16.57
C ARG A 235 -10.21 -5.53 17.07
N LEU A 236 -9.70 -6.35 16.16
CA LEU A 236 -8.95 -7.57 16.45
C LEU A 236 -7.49 -7.28 16.80
N MET A 237 -7.03 -6.02 16.73
CA MET A 237 -5.61 -5.64 16.81
C MET A 237 -4.74 -6.48 15.87
N SER A 238 -5.32 -6.87 14.74
CA SER A 238 -4.75 -7.81 13.80
C SER A 238 -4.37 -7.03 12.55
N THR A 239 -3.10 -6.63 12.46
CA THR A 239 -2.55 -6.06 11.23
C THR A 239 -2.15 -7.18 10.27
N ILE A 240 -3.12 -7.99 9.84
CA ILE A 240 -2.87 -8.96 8.79
C ILE A 240 -2.83 -8.17 7.48
N TRP A 241 -1.63 -8.07 6.90
CA TRP A 241 -1.45 -7.61 5.53
C TRP A 241 -2.06 -8.65 4.57
N THR A 242 -3.36 -8.53 4.29
CA THR A 242 -3.95 -9.19 3.14
C THR A 242 -3.41 -8.48 1.88
N SER A 243 -2.30 -9.03 1.36
CA SER A 243 -1.67 -8.60 0.10
C SER A 243 -2.51 -8.91 -1.15
N ILE A 244 -3.64 -9.59 -0.96
CA ILE A 244 -4.62 -9.81 -2.01
C ILE A 244 -5.33 -8.48 -2.19
N ASN A 245 -4.99 -7.76 -3.25
CA ASN A 245 -5.89 -6.80 -3.86
C ASN A 245 -6.78 -7.63 -4.81
N PRO A 246 -7.90 -8.22 -4.35
CA PRO A 246 -8.75 -9.07 -5.19
C PRO A 246 -9.33 -8.28 -6.37
N TYR A 247 -9.20 -6.96 -6.37
CA TYR A 247 -9.77 -6.03 -7.33
C TYR A 247 -8.85 -5.69 -8.50
N GLY A 248 -7.76 -6.43 -8.72
CA GLY A 248 -6.88 -6.24 -9.88
C GLY A 248 -7.59 -6.32 -11.24
N LEU A 249 -8.74 -7.02 -11.29
CA LEU A 249 -9.59 -7.17 -12.48
C LEU A 249 -10.69 -6.10 -12.62
N LEU A 250 -10.93 -5.28 -11.58
CA LEU A 250 -12.02 -4.30 -11.57
C LEU A 250 -11.57 -2.96 -12.17
N PRO A 251 -12.45 -2.22 -12.87
CA PRO A 251 -12.15 -0.89 -13.37
C PRO A 251 -11.74 0.05 -12.25
N LYS A 252 -10.70 0.84 -12.49
CA LYS A 252 -10.18 1.80 -11.52
C LYS A 252 -10.58 3.23 -11.92
N SER A 253 -11.89 3.45 -12.04
CA SER A 253 -12.45 4.73 -12.48
C SER A 253 -12.02 5.91 -11.62
N TYR A 254 -11.81 5.69 -10.31
CA TYR A 254 -11.26 6.69 -9.38
C TYR A 254 -9.82 7.06 -9.74
N SER A 255 -8.97 6.09 -10.09
CA SER A 255 -7.60 6.34 -10.53
C SER A 255 -7.56 7.07 -11.86
N GLU A 256 -8.39 6.66 -12.81
CA GLU A 256 -8.56 7.36 -14.09
C GLU A 256 -9.04 8.80 -13.87
N ASN A 257 -9.93 9.04 -12.91
CA ASN A 257 -10.40 10.37 -12.56
C ASN A 257 -9.31 11.23 -11.92
N LEU A 258 -8.52 10.68 -11.00
CA LEU A 258 -7.35 11.35 -10.43
C LEU A 258 -6.35 11.72 -11.53
N ILE A 259 -6.05 10.80 -12.45
CA ILE A 259 -5.18 11.07 -13.60
C ILE A 259 -5.77 12.19 -14.48
N ARG A 260 -7.08 12.17 -14.76
CA ARG A 260 -7.79 13.22 -15.50
C ARG A 260 -7.75 14.58 -14.80
N LYS A 261 -7.78 14.59 -13.47
CA LYS A 261 -7.56 15.79 -12.63
C LYS A 261 -6.09 16.27 -12.66
N GLY A 262 -5.20 15.51 -13.30
CA GLY A 262 -3.79 15.85 -13.55
C GLY A 262 -2.81 15.28 -12.52
N TRP A 263 -3.23 14.28 -11.73
CA TRP A 263 -2.29 13.50 -10.92
C TRP A 263 -1.35 12.67 -11.80
N CYS A 264 -0.14 12.42 -11.32
CA CYS A 264 0.86 11.64 -12.05
C CYS A 264 0.43 10.16 -12.17
N PRO A 265 0.29 9.59 -13.38
CA PRO A 265 -0.01 8.17 -13.60
C PRO A 265 0.88 7.20 -12.81
N PHE A 266 2.18 7.50 -12.70
CA PHE A 266 3.11 6.73 -11.87
C PHE A 266 2.72 6.73 -10.39
N VAL A 267 2.38 7.90 -9.85
CA VAL A 267 2.05 8.05 -8.43
C VAL A 267 0.75 7.32 -8.12
N ILE A 268 -0.23 7.40 -9.01
CA ILE A 268 -1.51 6.68 -8.86
C ILE A 268 -1.29 5.17 -8.95
N SER A 269 -0.58 4.67 -9.96
CA SER A 269 -0.20 3.26 -10.11
C SER A 269 0.55 2.73 -8.88
N SER A 270 1.46 3.54 -8.34
CA SER A 270 2.13 3.26 -7.08
C SER A 270 1.09 3.15 -5.97
N ALA A 271 0.29 4.17 -5.71
CA ALA A 271 -0.69 4.18 -4.62
C ALA A 271 -1.65 2.99 -4.68
N GLU A 272 -2.16 2.61 -5.86
CA GLU A 272 -3.01 1.42 -6.06
C GLU A 272 -2.39 0.12 -5.56
N SER A 273 -1.06 0.03 -5.60
CA SER A 273 -0.34 -1.16 -5.18
C SER A 273 0.00 -1.16 -3.69
N ALA A 274 -0.13 -0.05 -2.95
CA ALA A 274 0.16 0.01 -1.50
C ALA A 274 -1.02 0.41 -0.62
N MET A 275 -2.10 0.90 -1.21
CA MET A 275 -3.26 1.41 -0.50
C MET A 275 -4.51 0.68 -0.95
N SER A 276 -5.55 0.71 -0.11
CA SER A 276 -6.87 0.22 -0.48
C SER A 276 -7.50 1.09 -1.57
N ALA A 277 -8.44 0.51 -2.32
CA ALA A 277 -9.20 1.28 -3.30
C ALA A 277 -10.00 2.40 -2.61
N SER A 278 -10.54 2.15 -1.42
CA SER A 278 -11.26 3.14 -0.63
C SER A 278 -10.41 4.34 -0.22
N MET A 279 -9.10 4.17 0.01
CA MET A 279 -8.21 5.31 0.26
C MET A 279 -8.10 6.23 -0.96
N LEU A 280 -7.94 5.65 -2.16
CA LEU A 280 -7.89 6.41 -3.41
C LEU A 280 -9.23 7.05 -3.77
N ARG A 281 -10.35 6.35 -3.51
CA ARG A 281 -11.70 6.93 -3.62
C ARG A 281 -11.86 8.11 -2.65
N TYR A 282 -11.40 7.99 -1.41
CA TYR A 282 -11.42 9.09 -0.45
C TYR A 282 -10.65 10.31 -0.97
N ILE A 283 -9.42 10.12 -1.48
CA ILE A 283 -8.60 11.20 -2.04
C ILE A 283 -9.34 11.91 -3.19
N ASP A 284 -9.98 11.13 -4.08
CA ASP A 284 -10.74 11.67 -5.21
C ASP A 284 -11.96 12.49 -4.78
N ILE A 285 -12.74 11.95 -3.83
CA ILE A 285 -13.98 12.55 -3.32
C ILE A 285 -13.71 13.75 -2.41
N ALA A 286 -12.70 13.65 -1.54
CA ALA A 286 -12.29 14.74 -0.65
C ALA A 286 -11.70 15.92 -1.41
N GLY A 287 -11.42 15.75 -2.71
CA GLY A 287 -10.98 16.84 -3.58
C GLY A 287 -9.54 17.26 -3.34
N PHE A 288 -8.67 16.33 -2.94
CA PHE A 288 -7.26 16.63 -2.70
C PHE A 288 -6.64 17.20 -3.97
N THR A 289 -5.95 18.33 -3.82
CA THR A 289 -5.41 19.05 -4.96
C THR A 289 -4.09 18.45 -5.42
N LYS A 290 -3.88 18.38 -6.75
CA LYS A 290 -2.58 17.95 -7.27
C LYS A 290 -1.50 18.93 -6.80
N THR A 291 -0.38 18.37 -6.38
CA THR A 291 0.72 19.17 -5.86
C THR A 291 1.50 19.83 -6.99
N THR A 292 1.55 19.25 -8.20
CA THR A 292 2.38 19.77 -9.29
C THR A 292 1.82 19.51 -10.71
N THR A 293 2.25 20.29 -11.71
CA THR A 293 1.82 20.22 -13.14
C THR A 293 2.88 19.60 -14.06
N GLY A 294 2.57 19.12 -15.26
CA GLY A 294 3.59 18.61 -16.19
C GLY A 294 3.72 17.08 -16.21
N HIS A 295 2.67 16.36 -15.79
CA HIS A 295 2.65 14.88 -15.72
C HIS A 295 1.94 14.22 -16.90
N GLU A 296 1.68 14.96 -17.98
CA GLU A 296 0.90 14.52 -19.14
C GLU A 296 1.63 13.42 -19.94
N GLN A 297 2.96 13.35 -19.84
CA GLN A 297 3.81 12.36 -20.52
C GLN A 297 4.25 11.20 -19.60
N CYS A 298 3.76 11.16 -18.36
CA CYS A 298 4.12 10.12 -17.41
C CYS A 298 3.33 8.83 -17.71
N THR A 299 3.94 7.67 -17.44
CA THR A 299 3.30 6.34 -17.53
C THR A 299 3.13 5.74 -16.13
N PRO A 300 2.37 4.65 -15.97
CA PRO A 300 2.30 3.91 -14.70
C PRO A 300 3.67 3.43 -14.18
N GLU A 301 4.65 3.23 -15.06
CA GLU A 301 5.99 2.73 -14.76
C GLU A 301 7.04 3.85 -14.64
N GLN A 302 6.82 5.02 -15.25
CA GLN A 302 7.79 6.11 -15.23
C GLN A 302 7.17 7.51 -15.12
N CYS A 303 7.73 8.31 -14.21
CA CYS A 303 7.43 9.74 -14.14
C CYS A 303 8.42 10.53 -15.00
N GLY A 304 8.00 10.94 -16.20
CA GLY A 304 8.81 11.77 -17.11
C GLY A 304 9.20 13.13 -16.50
N ARG A 305 8.26 13.80 -15.81
CA ARG A 305 8.47 15.14 -15.22
C ARG A 305 9.66 15.24 -14.26
N ASN A 306 9.84 14.23 -13.40
CA ASN A 306 10.89 14.22 -12.38
C ASN A 306 12.18 13.54 -12.88
N ASN A 307 12.20 13.04 -14.12
CA ASN A 307 13.39 12.46 -14.74
C ASN A 307 14.11 13.51 -15.60
N ILE A 308 14.94 14.32 -14.95
CA ILE A 308 15.56 15.49 -15.57
C ILE A 308 16.75 15.07 -16.44
N GLN A 309 16.80 15.63 -17.65
CA GLN A 309 18.00 15.59 -18.46
C GLN A 309 18.97 16.68 -18.02
N ILE A 310 20.12 16.27 -17.46
CA ILE A 310 21.12 17.19 -16.90
C ILE A 310 21.63 18.18 -17.96
N SER A 311 21.72 17.78 -19.23
CA SER A 311 22.23 18.62 -20.32
C SER A 311 21.35 19.81 -20.68
N THR A 312 20.04 19.75 -20.42
CA THR A 312 19.06 20.79 -20.78
C THR A 312 18.49 21.52 -19.55
N TYR A 313 18.94 21.13 -18.36
CA TYR A 313 18.44 21.66 -17.11
C TYR A 313 18.99 23.06 -16.80
N THR A 314 18.11 23.94 -16.30
CA THR A 314 18.47 25.30 -15.85
C THR A 314 17.85 25.59 -14.49
N GLN A 315 18.62 26.30 -13.64
CA GLN A 315 18.17 26.72 -12.32
C GLN A 315 17.07 27.78 -12.42
N GLN A 316 16.11 27.73 -11.51
CA GLN A 316 14.99 28.66 -11.49
C GLN A 316 15.12 29.67 -10.34
N HIS A 317 14.75 30.90 -10.63
CA HIS A 317 14.62 31.96 -9.63
C HIS A 317 13.35 31.80 -8.79
N TRP A 318 13.39 32.38 -7.59
CA TRP A 318 12.22 32.50 -6.70
C TRP A 318 12.10 33.94 -6.17
N PRO A 319 11.01 34.69 -6.45
CA PRO A 319 9.90 34.34 -7.35
C PRO A 319 10.33 34.21 -8.82
N SER A 320 9.53 33.54 -9.66
CA SER A 320 9.85 33.24 -11.07
C SER A 320 10.18 34.46 -11.96
N LYS A 321 9.72 35.65 -11.55
CA LYS A 321 10.00 36.93 -12.23
C LYS A 321 11.39 37.51 -11.91
N CYS A 322 12.08 37.00 -10.90
CA CYS A 322 13.40 37.48 -10.53
C CYS A 322 14.46 37.08 -11.59
N ARG A 323 15.50 37.91 -11.71
CA ARG A 323 16.62 37.80 -12.67
C ARG A 323 17.96 38.16 -12.01
N CYS A 324 18.11 37.86 -10.72
CA CYS A 324 19.34 38.16 -9.99
C CYS A 324 20.56 37.39 -10.55
N HIS A 325 21.77 37.77 -10.16
CA HIS A 325 22.95 36.97 -10.48
C HIS A 325 22.99 35.67 -9.65
N PHE A 326 23.96 34.81 -9.95
CA PHE A 326 24.23 33.58 -9.24
C PHE A 326 25.29 33.81 -8.17
N LEU A 327 25.08 33.22 -6.99
CA LEU A 327 26.05 33.14 -5.92
C LEU A 327 26.64 31.74 -5.89
N LYS A 328 27.95 31.68 -5.73
CA LYS A 328 28.72 30.45 -5.55
C LYS A 328 29.77 30.66 -4.47
N PRO A 329 30.08 29.62 -3.68
CA PRO A 329 31.16 29.71 -2.70
C PRO A 329 32.51 29.80 -3.40
N ASP A 330 33.52 30.26 -2.67
CA ASP A 330 34.91 30.11 -3.10
C ASP A 330 35.24 28.62 -3.32
N HIS A 331 35.55 28.29 -4.57
CA HIS A 331 35.71 26.91 -4.99
C HIS A 331 36.93 26.24 -4.32
N ALA A 332 38.06 26.95 -4.23
CA ALA A 332 39.29 26.40 -3.66
C ALA A 332 39.11 26.03 -2.19
N THR A 333 38.42 26.86 -1.42
CA THR A 333 38.09 26.59 -0.01
C THR A 333 37.21 25.35 0.14
N VAL A 334 36.20 25.16 -0.71
CA VAL A 334 35.36 23.94 -0.67
C VAL A 334 36.20 22.69 -0.94
N LEU A 335 37.12 22.74 -1.91
CA LEU A 335 38.00 21.61 -2.22
C LEU A 335 38.94 21.28 -1.06
N ASP A 336 39.53 22.29 -0.43
CA ASP A 336 40.42 22.12 0.73
C ASP A 336 39.67 21.48 1.92
N ILE A 337 38.45 21.92 2.21
CA ILE A 337 37.61 21.32 3.25
C ILE A 337 37.34 19.82 2.97
N LEU A 338 37.04 19.48 1.71
CA LEU A 338 36.81 18.10 1.30
C LEU A 338 38.09 17.26 1.32
N ASP A 339 39.26 17.85 1.04
CA ASP A 339 40.56 17.19 1.13
C ASP A 339 40.88 16.77 2.57
N HIS A 340 40.44 17.55 3.56
CA HIS A 340 40.51 17.21 4.98
C HIS A 340 39.40 16.26 5.46
N GLY A 341 38.50 15.83 4.57
CA GLY A 341 37.37 14.96 4.92
C GLY A 341 36.29 15.67 5.75
N TYR A 342 36.23 17.01 5.70
CA TYR A 342 35.24 17.81 6.44
C TYR A 342 34.04 18.16 5.56
N ILE A 343 32.93 18.50 6.21
CA ILE A 343 31.67 18.88 5.54
C ILE A 343 31.68 20.39 5.30
N PRO A 344 31.65 20.87 4.04
CA PRO A 344 31.59 22.29 3.73
C PRO A 344 30.20 22.86 4.03
N LEU A 345 30.15 23.95 4.78
CA LEU A 345 28.93 24.67 5.15
C LEU A 345 28.97 26.08 4.57
N VAL A 346 27.81 26.60 4.20
CA VAL A 346 27.69 27.96 3.65
C VAL A 346 26.68 28.78 4.44
N ARG A 347 26.89 30.09 4.49
CA ARG A 347 25.87 31.06 4.89
C ARG A 347 25.98 32.31 4.03
N LEU A 348 24.90 33.06 3.98
CA LEU A 348 24.91 34.36 3.32
C LEU A 348 25.66 35.36 4.23
N ALA A 349 26.61 36.09 3.65
CA ALA A 349 27.34 37.13 4.37
C ALA A 349 26.44 38.33 4.69
N GLU A 350 26.89 39.21 5.59
CA GLU A 350 26.14 40.42 5.98
C GLU A 350 25.86 41.36 4.80
N ASP A 351 26.70 41.33 3.75
CA ASP A 351 26.51 42.10 2.52
C ASP A 351 25.34 41.60 1.64
N MET A 352 24.74 40.46 2.00
CA MET A 352 23.65 39.79 1.30
C MET A 352 23.95 39.43 -0.18
N ASN A 353 25.23 39.41 -0.53
CA ASN A 353 25.73 39.33 -1.90
C ASN A 353 26.96 38.42 -2.05
N SER A 354 27.51 37.89 -0.95
CA SER A 354 28.57 36.90 -0.94
C SER A 354 28.25 35.75 0.01
N LEU A 355 28.99 34.64 -0.14
CA LEU A 355 28.86 33.44 0.68
C LEU A 355 30.07 33.31 1.58
N GLU A 356 29.83 33.14 2.87
CA GLU A 356 30.83 32.68 3.83
C GLU A 356 30.84 31.16 3.89
N ILE A 357 32.01 30.58 4.13
CA ILE A 357 32.21 29.13 4.16
C ILE A 357 32.78 28.74 5.53
N SER A 358 32.28 27.65 6.08
CA SER A 358 32.81 27.00 7.28
C SER A 358 32.98 25.50 7.04
N ALA A 359 33.70 24.84 7.93
CA ALA A 359 33.95 23.41 7.89
C ALA A 359 33.39 22.74 9.15
N ALA A 360 32.62 21.66 8.97
CA ALA A 360 32.17 20.82 10.06
C ALA A 360 32.91 19.47 10.04
N PRO A 361 33.71 19.14 11.07
CA PRO A 361 34.32 17.83 11.19
C PRO A 361 33.24 16.73 11.33
N PRO A 362 33.37 15.56 10.67
CA PRO A 362 32.34 14.52 10.72
C PRO A 362 32.16 13.89 12.10
N ASP A 363 33.20 13.92 12.93
CA ASP A 363 33.23 13.30 14.26
C ASP A 363 32.79 14.28 15.38
N GLN A 364 32.42 15.51 15.04
CA GLN A 364 32.08 16.56 16.00
C GLN A 364 30.80 17.28 15.61
N THR A 365 29.86 17.39 16.55
CA THR A 365 28.61 18.15 16.36
C THR A 365 28.75 19.62 16.81
N LEU A 366 29.96 20.18 16.74
CA LEU A 366 30.25 21.52 17.27
C LEU A 366 29.65 22.67 16.44
N VAL A 367 29.29 22.41 15.18
CA VAL A 367 28.72 23.42 14.28
C VAL A 367 27.27 23.06 13.98
N ASP A 368 26.35 23.91 14.43
CA ASP A 368 24.92 23.77 14.14
C ASP A 368 24.61 24.25 12.72
N TYR A 369 24.09 23.37 11.87
CA TYR A 369 23.64 23.71 10.53
C TYR A 369 22.37 22.95 10.12
N ILE A 370 21.71 23.49 9.09
CA ILE A 370 20.57 22.86 8.43
C ILE A 370 20.99 22.28 7.09
N ALA A 371 20.63 21.04 6.81
CA ALA A 371 20.77 20.49 5.47
C ALA A 371 19.49 20.78 4.65
N ILE A 372 19.66 21.15 3.38
CA ILE A 372 18.53 21.42 2.48
C ILE A 372 18.35 20.24 1.55
N SER A 373 17.17 19.65 1.61
CA SER A 373 16.70 18.62 0.70
C SER A 373 15.76 19.24 -0.33
N HIS A 374 15.94 18.90 -1.61
CA HIS A 374 15.21 19.60 -2.66
C HIS A 374 14.91 18.73 -3.89
N VAL A 375 13.91 19.15 -4.67
CA VAL A 375 13.57 18.51 -5.96
C VAL A 375 14.26 19.27 -7.09
N TRP A 376 15.13 18.60 -7.83
CA TRP A 376 15.85 19.23 -8.95
C TRP A 376 14.85 19.77 -9.98
N ALA A 377 13.75 19.05 -10.25
CA ALA A 377 12.76 19.44 -11.28
C ALA A 377 12.07 20.77 -10.95
N ASP A 378 12.18 21.22 -9.70
CA ASP A 378 11.63 22.48 -9.22
C ASP A 378 12.64 23.65 -9.28
N GLY A 379 13.85 23.41 -9.81
CA GLY A 379 14.78 24.48 -10.21
C GLY A 379 15.97 24.75 -9.29
N LEU A 380 16.24 23.88 -8.30
CA LEU A 380 17.33 24.05 -7.32
C LEU A 380 18.56 23.14 -7.55
N GLY A 381 18.59 22.31 -8.59
CA GLY A 381 19.73 21.44 -8.88
C GLY A 381 20.93 22.25 -9.40
N SER A 382 22.13 22.05 -8.88
CA SER A 382 23.33 22.75 -9.36
C SER A 382 24.60 22.02 -8.93
N THR A 383 25.75 22.67 -9.11
CA THR A 383 27.06 22.26 -8.58
C THR A 383 27.79 23.46 -8.01
N THR A 384 28.80 23.22 -7.16
CA THR A 384 29.64 24.25 -6.53
C THR A 384 30.16 25.29 -7.54
N GLU A 385 30.58 24.87 -8.73
CA GLU A 385 31.17 25.74 -9.75
C GLU A 385 30.16 26.72 -10.37
N VAL A 386 28.89 26.31 -10.46
CA VAL A 386 27.79 27.08 -11.06
C VAL A 386 27.09 27.94 -10.00
N GLY A 387 26.83 27.38 -8.83
CA GLY A 387 26.12 28.05 -7.74
C GLY A 387 24.60 28.10 -7.93
N LEU A 388 23.94 29.00 -7.20
CA LEU A 388 22.49 29.19 -7.22
C LEU A 388 22.11 30.66 -7.42
N PRO A 389 20.93 30.97 -7.98
CA PRO A 389 20.41 32.33 -7.99
C PRO A 389 20.41 32.96 -6.58
N ALA A 390 20.90 34.20 -6.44
CA ALA A 390 20.99 34.91 -5.15
C ALA A 390 19.65 34.94 -4.37
N CYS A 391 18.53 35.03 -5.08
CA CYS A 391 17.19 34.97 -4.48
C CYS A 391 16.87 33.62 -3.81
N GLN A 392 17.34 32.51 -4.37
CA GLN A 392 17.20 31.19 -3.76
C GLN A 392 18.11 31.08 -2.54
N VAL A 393 19.37 31.50 -2.64
CA VAL A 393 20.31 31.50 -1.51
C VAL A 393 19.75 32.30 -0.32
N ARG A 394 19.21 33.49 -0.55
CA ARG A 394 18.53 34.28 0.49
C ARG A 394 17.37 33.51 1.12
N ARG A 395 16.52 32.87 0.32
CA ARG A 395 15.44 32.03 0.82
C ARG A 395 15.96 30.89 1.71
N LEU A 396 17.01 30.19 1.27
CA LEU A 396 17.60 29.10 2.03
C LEU A 396 18.18 29.59 3.36
N HIS A 397 18.88 30.72 3.35
CA HIS A 397 19.39 31.35 4.56
C HIS A 397 18.27 31.70 5.56
N GLU A 398 17.19 32.34 5.09
CA GLU A 398 16.04 32.68 5.95
C GLU A 398 15.32 31.44 6.52
N LEU A 399 15.23 30.36 5.74
CA LEU A 399 14.68 29.09 6.23
C LEU A 399 15.58 28.47 7.31
N SER A 400 16.90 28.47 7.10
CA SER A 400 17.87 27.93 8.05
C SER A 400 17.91 28.73 9.35
N LYS A 401 17.79 30.06 9.28
CA LYS A 401 17.73 30.97 10.42
C LYS A 401 16.55 30.70 11.38
N GLN A 402 15.48 30.06 10.90
CA GLN A 402 14.37 29.64 11.75
C GLN A 402 14.72 28.46 12.68
N LYS A 403 15.84 27.78 12.43
CA LYS A 403 16.24 26.56 13.17
C LYS A 403 17.64 26.64 13.76
N THR A 404 18.53 27.46 13.23
CA THR A 404 19.89 27.67 13.77
C THR A 404 20.22 29.16 13.90
N HIS A 405 20.98 29.53 14.92
CA HIS A 405 21.32 30.93 15.21
C HIS A 405 22.18 31.56 14.10
N GLU A 406 23.23 30.86 13.69
CA GLU A 406 24.19 31.32 12.68
C GLU A 406 23.72 31.10 11.23
N ALA A 407 22.57 30.44 11.04
CA ALA A 407 21.97 30.13 9.75
C ALA A 407 22.92 29.43 8.75
N TRP A 408 23.91 28.67 9.25
CA TRP A 408 24.71 27.77 8.43
C TRP A 408 23.83 26.71 7.79
N PHE A 409 24.05 26.47 6.51
CA PHE A 409 23.35 25.41 5.81
C PHE A 409 24.23 24.67 4.81
N TRP A 410 23.81 23.45 4.51
CA TRP A 410 24.39 22.60 3.49
C TRP A 410 23.37 22.36 2.39
N ILE A 411 23.80 22.45 1.13
CA ILE A 411 23.02 22.02 -0.04
C ILE A 411 24.00 21.51 -1.09
N ASP A 412 23.69 20.36 -1.71
CA ASP A 412 24.49 19.76 -2.79
C ASP A 412 24.82 20.75 -3.91
N ALA A 413 23.88 21.62 -4.27
CA ALA A 413 24.02 22.66 -5.28
C ALA A 413 25.16 23.66 -5.03
N LEU A 414 25.64 23.80 -3.79
CA LEU A 414 26.75 24.70 -3.42
C LEU A 414 27.94 23.92 -2.84
N CYS A 415 27.70 22.79 -2.20
CA CYS A 415 28.69 22.04 -1.42
C CYS A 415 29.23 20.79 -2.13
N VAL A 416 28.68 20.39 -3.28
CA VAL A 416 29.13 19.23 -4.05
C VAL A 416 29.72 19.68 -5.40
N PRO A 417 31.04 19.53 -5.58
CA PRO A 417 31.70 19.80 -6.86
C PRO A 417 31.23 18.85 -7.97
N LYS A 418 31.36 19.30 -9.22
CA LYS A 418 30.98 18.52 -10.40
C LYS A 418 31.98 17.43 -10.73
N PHE A 419 33.26 17.71 -10.57
CA PHE A 419 34.35 16.89 -11.10
C PHE A 419 34.95 15.97 -10.04
N GLU A 420 35.41 14.80 -10.48
CA GLU A 420 36.20 13.88 -9.66
C GLU A 420 37.61 14.44 -9.40
N PRO A 421 38.27 14.09 -8.28
CA PRO A 421 37.82 13.16 -7.23
C PRO A 421 36.89 13.78 -6.18
N TYR A 422 36.67 15.10 -6.23
CA TYR A 422 35.99 15.84 -5.17
C TYR A 422 34.49 15.56 -5.09
N ARG A 423 33.87 15.26 -6.23
CA ARG A 423 32.49 14.75 -6.27
C ARG A 423 32.36 13.46 -5.46
N GLY A 424 33.25 12.48 -5.66
CA GLY A 424 33.31 11.24 -4.89
C GLY A 424 33.49 11.48 -3.39
N LYS A 425 34.44 12.36 -3.01
CA LYS A 425 34.66 12.75 -1.60
C LYS A 425 33.42 13.35 -0.95
N ALA A 426 32.75 14.27 -1.64
CA ALA A 426 31.51 14.87 -1.13
C ALA A 426 30.38 13.82 -0.99
N ILE A 427 30.26 12.88 -1.94
CA ILE A 427 29.29 11.77 -1.88
C ILE A 427 29.55 10.87 -0.67
N GLN A 428 30.81 10.51 -0.41
CA GLN A 428 31.20 9.70 0.76
C GLN A 428 30.78 10.38 2.09
N LEU A 429 30.80 11.71 2.15
CA LEU A 429 30.40 12.48 3.33
C LEU A 429 28.88 12.73 3.45
N MET A 430 28.07 12.43 2.42
CA MET A 430 26.63 12.77 2.44
C MET A 430 25.87 12.12 3.60
N LYS A 431 26.20 10.88 3.95
CA LYS A 431 25.58 10.21 5.11
C LYS A 431 25.80 11.02 6.39
N LEU A 432 27.04 11.41 6.65
CA LEU A 432 27.42 12.16 7.85
C LEU A 432 26.85 13.58 7.81
N THR A 433 26.75 14.17 6.62
CA THR A 433 26.12 15.47 6.41
C THR A 433 24.67 15.49 6.90
N TYR A 434 23.84 14.53 6.49
CA TYR A 434 22.45 14.52 6.94
C TYR A 434 22.30 14.04 8.39
N LYS A 435 23.13 13.09 8.83
CA LYS A 435 23.11 12.60 10.21
C LYS A 435 23.47 13.68 11.24
N ASN A 436 24.47 14.51 10.93
CA ASN A 436 25.02 15.51 11.86
C ASN A 436 24.30 16.86 11.79
N ALA A 437 23.44 17.10 10.80
CA ALA A 437 22.64 18.31 10.72
C ALA A 437 21.64 18.41 11.90
N VAL A 438 21.35 19.64 12.34
CA VAL A 438 20.27 19.92 13.32
C VAL A 438 18.91 19.47 12.77
N GLY A 439 18.74 19.53 11.46
CA GLY A 439 17.58 18.99 10.76
C GLY A 439 17.70 19.22 9.27
N VAL A 440 16.79 18.60 8.52
CA VAL A 440 16.65 18.77 7.08
C VAL A 440 15.40 19.57 6.78
N ILE A 441 15.52 20.60 5.92
CA ILE A 441 14.36 21.30 5.35
C ILE A 441 14.14 20.78 3.93
N VAL A 442 12.94 20.25 3.68
CA VAL A 442 12.47 19.74 2.39
C VAL A 442 11.78 20.84 1.61
N ILE A 443 12.32 21.13 0.43
CA ILE A 443 11.77 22.09 -0.53
C ILE A 443 11.23 21.33 -1.74
N ASP A 444 9.91 21.22 -1.80
CA ASP A 444 9.14 20.68 -2.93
C ASP A 444 8.07 21.70 -3.31
N LYS A 445 8.01 22.06 -4.59
CA LYS A 445 7.13 23.13 -5.08
C LYS A 445 5.65 22.78 -4.90
N GLY A 446 5.32 21.50 -4.85
CA GLY A 446 3.97 21.04 -4.64
C GLY A 446 3.58 20.97 -3.17
N LEU A 447 4.49 20.57 -2.28
CA LEU A 447 4.25 20.68 -0.84
C LEU A 447 4.07 22.14 -0.41
N LYS A 448 4.77 23.08 -1.07
CA LYS A 448 4.65 24.53 -0.79
C LYS A 448 3.24 25.10 -1.01
N LEU A 449 2.34 24.38 -1.70
CA LEU A 449 0.95 24.80 -1.91
C LEU A 449 0.06 24.60 -0.67
N LEU A 450 0.43 23.66 0.20
CA LEU A 450 -0.32 23.31 1.40
C LEU A 450 -0.07 24.29 2.54
N SER A 451 -0.98 24.34 3.49
CA SER A 451 -0.84 25.05 4.77
C SER A 451 -0.46 24.07 5.90
N VAL A 452 0.25 24.56 6.91
CA VAL A 452 0.46 23.83 8.18
C VAL A 452 -0.85 23.48 8.90
N LYS A 453 -1.97 24.10 8.51
CA LYS A 453 -3.31 23.86 9.05
C LYS A 453 -4.13 22.83 8.25
N ASP A 454 -3.62 22.40 7.09
CA ASP A 454 -4.30 21.38 6.29
C ASP A 454 -4.33 20.05 7.05
N PRO A 455 -5.34 19.18 6.81
CA PRO A 455 -5.43 17.91 7.51
C PRO A 455 -4.18 17.05 7.34
N ALA A 456 -3.74 16.39 8.41
CA ALA A 456 -2.54 15.53 8.39
C ALA A 456 -2.62 14.44 7.29
N LEU A 457 -3.82 13.97 6.95
CA LEU A 457 -4.07 13.04 5.86
C LEU A 457 -3.76 13.61 4.47
N GLU A 458 -4.08 14.88 4.24
CA GLU A 458 -3.80 15.58 2.99
C GLU A 458 -2.30 15.90 2.86
N ILE A 459 -1.68 16.35 3.95
CA ILE A 459 -0.23 16.56 4.01
C ILE A 459 0.50 15.22 3.78
N GLY A 460 0.07 14.15 4.48
CA GLY A 460 0.60 12.79 4.34
C GLY A 460 0.53 12.26 2.91
N TRP A 461 -0.64 12.33 2.29
CA TRP A 461 -0.82 11.97 0.88
C TRP A 461 0.09 12.79 -0.04
N SER A 462 0.15 14.10 0.18
CA SER A 462 0.95 14.99 -0.65
C SER A 462 2.45 14.72 -0.57
N ILE A 463 2.94 14.28 0.59
CA ILE A 463 4.34 13.84 0.76
C ILE A 463 4.61 12.64 -0.14
N ILE A 464 3.81 11.57 -0.08
CA ILE A 464 4.10 10.37 -0.90
C ILE A 464 3.91 10.63 -2.40
N ALA A 465 3.06 11.60 -2.76
CA ALA A 465 2.83 12.02 -4.13
C ALA A 465 3.84 13.06 -4.64
N SER A 466 4.71 13.57 -3.76
CA SER A 466 5.68 14.62 -4.06
C SER A 466 6.82 14.14 -4.97
N GLY A 467 7.50 15.09 -5.61
CA GLY A 467 8.73 14.81 -6.33
C GLY A 467 9.84 14.36 -5.37
N TRP A 468 9.84 14.89 -4.15
CA TRP A 468 10.78 14.54 -3.10
C TRP A 468 10.73 13.04 -2.77
N TYR A 469 9.58 12.53 -2.30
CA TYR A 469 9.45 11.13 -1.85
C TYR A 469 9.92 10.11 -2.90
N GLY A 470 9.59 10.35 -4.16
CA GLY A 470 9.88 9.41 -5.24
C GLY A 470 11.31 9.47 -5.80
N ARG A 471 12.25 10.21 -5.20
CA ARG A 471 13.67 10.23 -5.61
C ARG A 471 14.51 9.35 -4.69
N LEU A 472 15.47 8.62 -5.26
CA LEU A 472 16.37 7.73 -4.53
C LEU A 472 17.20 8.49 -3.46
N TRP A 473 17.92 9.53 -3.88
CA TRP A 473 18.85 10.29 -3.02
C TRP A 473 18.16 10.97 -1.82
N THR A 474 16.89 11.34 -1.96
CA THR A 474 16.11 11.94 -0.87
C THR A 474 15.81 10.99 0.28
N TYR A 475 16.05 9.68 0.11
CA TYR A 475 15.80 8.73 1.19
C TYR A 475 16.69 9.02 2.40
N GLN A 476 18.00 9.12 2.20
CA GLN A 476 18.93 9.45 3.27
C GLN A 476 18.67 10.84 3.87
N GLU A 477 18.20 11.79 3.05
CA GLU A 477 17.79 13.14 3.45
C GLU A 477 16.61 13.13 4.45
N GLY A 478 15.68 12.18 4.33
CA GLY A 478 14.58 12.01 5.29
C GLY A 478 14.90 11.05 6.44
N PHE A 479 15.69 10.01 6.17
CA PHE A 479 15.90 8.90 7.10
C PHE A 479 16.97 9.18 8.17
N LEU A 480 18.06 9.85 7.81
CA LEU A 480 19.20 10.07 8.72
C LEU A 480 19.06 11.22 9.73
N PRO A 481 18.53 12.41 9.38
CA PRO A 481 18.58 13.55 10.30
C PRO A 481 17.69 13.32 11.53
N PRO A 482 17.89 14.03 12.65
CA PRO A 482 16.99 13.97 13.79
C PRO A 482 15.60 14.57 13.49
N TRP A 483 15.56 15.59 12.63
CA TRP A 483 14.34 16.32 12.27
C TRP A 483 14.21 16.53 10.75
N VAL A 484 12.98 16.44 10.25
CA VAL A 484 12.62 16.73 8.86
C VAL A 484 11.47 17.73 8.85
N TYR A 485 11.71 18.89 8.24
CA TYR A 485 10.77 19.99 8.14
C TYR A 485 10.33 20.18 6.69
N LEU A 486 9.03 20.33 6.46
CA LEU A 486 8.44 20.56 5.14
C LEU A 486 8.20 22.07 4.97
N ASP A 487 8.74 22.67 3.91
CA ASP A 487 8.46 24.08 3.58
C ASP A 487 7.05 24.23 2.96
N LEU A 488 6.05 24.48 3.82
CA LEU A 488 4.66 24.70 3.43
C LEU A 488 4.38 26.21 3.23
N LYS A 489 3.23 26.56 2.67
CA LYS A 489 2.86 27.92 2.26
C LYS A 489 3.07 28.96 3.36
N ASP A 490 2.70 28.62 4.59
CA ASP A 490 2.62 29.50 5.74
C ASP A 490 3.58 29.11 6.89
N GLY A 491 4.47 28.15 6.67
CA GLY A 491 5.51 27.80 7.65
C GLY A 491 6.14 26.43 7.44
N LEU A 492 7.06 26.09 8.35
CA LEU A 492 7.70 24.78 8.40
C LEU A 492 6.84 23.79 9.19
N ALA A 493 6.36 22.73 8.54
CA ALA A 493 5.68 21.61 9.22
C ALA A 493 6.68 20.51 9.59
N ASN A 494 6.61 19.98 10.81
CA ASN A 494 7.44 18.84 11.22
C ASN A 494 6.82 17.54 10.71
N LEU A 495 7.54 16.82 9.84
CA LEU A 495 7.08 15.53 9.29
C LEU A 495 6.77 14.52 10.39
N TYR A 496 7.54 14.53 11.49
CA TYR A 496 7.29 13.66 12.62
C TYR A 496 5.91 13.89 13.24
N SER A 497 5.53 15.16 13.42
CA SER A 497 4.22 15.53 13.97
C SER A 497 3.08 15.10 13.06
N VAL A 498 3.23 15.24 11.73
CA VAL A 498 2.25 14.76 10.74
C VAL A 498 2.04 13.24 10.89
N ILE A 499 3.13 12.47 10.95
CA ILE A 499 3.06 11.01 11.12
C ILE A 499 2.42 10.64 12.47
N GLN A 500 2.80 11.33 13.55
CA GLN A 500 2.21 11.11 14.87
C GLN A 500 0.70 11.40 14.92
N ASP A 501 0.24 12.46 14.26
CA ASP A 501 -1.17 12.82 14.25
C ASP A 501 -2.00 11.80 13.47
N LEU A 502 -1.47 11.30 12.34
CA LEU A 502 -2.04 10.15 11.64
C LEU A 502 -2.10 8.91 12.55
N TYR A 503 -1.02 8.59 13.26
CA TYR A 503 -1.02 7.48 14.23
C TYR A 503 -2.07 7.64 15.32
N LYS A 504 -2.22 8.83 15.88
CA LYS A 504 -3.24 9.10 16.91
C LYS A 504 -4.63 8.86 16.34
N ASP A 505 -4.90 9.32 15.12
CA ASP A 505 -6.20 9.16 14.48
C ASP A 505 -6.51 7.70 14.14
N HIS A 506 -5.50 6.93 13.75
CA HIS A 506 -5.60 5.48 13.57
C HIS A 506 -5.85 4.75 14.89
N ARG A 507 -5.00 4.96 15.90
CA ARG A 507 -5.09 4.31 17.22
C ARG A 507 -6.32 4.68 18.03
N LYS A 508 -6.89 5.87 17.82
CA LYS A 508 -8.18 6.25 18.42
C LYS A 508 -9.26 5.23 18.08
N ILE A 509 -9.22 4.62 16.90
CA ILE A 509 -10.23 3.63 16.49
C ILE A 509 -9.97 2.31 17.19
N GLU A 510 -8.73 1.85 17.24
CA GLU A 510 -8.34 0.62 17.94
C GLU A 510 -8.79 0.66 19.41
N THR A 511 -8.45 1.76 20.09
CA THR A 511 -8.55 1.87 21.55
C THR A 511 -9.86 2.48 22.04
N ASN A 512 -10.58 3.26 21.22
CA ASN A 512 -11.82 3.88 21.66
C ASN A 512 -13.02 2.94 21.46
N PRO A 513 -13.67 2.50 22.55
CA PRO A 513 -14.86 1.70 22.45
C PRO A 513 -16.05 2.49 21.85
N LEU A 514 -16.16 3.79 22.09
CA LEU A 514 -17.30 4.58 21.63
C LEU A 514 -16.81 5.71 20.73
N PRO A 515 -16.54 5.40 19.43
CA PRO A 515 -16.18 6.43 18.47
C PRO A 515 -17.22 7.55 18.53
N SER A 516 -16.73 8.77 18.58
CA SER A 516 -17.55 9.96 18.48
C SER A 516 -17.33 10.67 17.14
N SER A 517 -16.90 9.90 16.14
CA SER A 517 -16.55 10.35 14.80
C SER A 517 -16.60 9.16 13.85
N ASN A 518 -16.77 9.46 12.57
CA ASN A 518 -16.65 8.48 11.50
C ASN A 518 -15.24 7.85 11.47
N PRO A 519 -15.10 6.51 11.50
CA PRO A 519 -13.79 5.85 11.50
C PRO A 519 -13.16 5.75 10.10
N PHE A 520 -13.92 5.81 9.00
CA PHE A 520 -13.44 5.33 7.71
C PHE A 520 -12.26 6.09 7.07
N PRO A 521 -12.15 7.43 7.14
CA PRO A 521 -10.92 8.09 6.69
C PRO A 521 -9.67 7.50 7.35
N SER A 522 -9.77 7.11 8.63
CA SER A 522 -8.67 6.66 9.46
C SER A 522 -8.44 5.14 9.38
N VAL A 523 -9.45 4.30 9.11
CA VAL A 523 -9.23 2.85 8.98
C VAL A 523 -8.47 2.45 7.71
N PHE A 524 -8.36 3.36 6.75
CA PHE A 524 -7.66 3.12 5.48
C PHE A 524 -6.26 3.74 5.43
N ILE A 525 -5.79 4.38 6.50
CA ILE A 525 -4.51 5.11 6.49
C ILE A 525 -3.30 4.21 6.70
N ASP A 526 -3.47 2.92 7.02
CA ASP A 526 -2.36 1.99 7.26
C ASP A 526 -1.37 1.91 6.08
N GLY A 527 -1.89 1.84 4.85
CA GLY A 527 -1.06 1.86 3.65
C GLY A 527 -0.27 3.16 3.52
N LEU A 528 -0.89 4.30 3.88
CA LEU A 528 -0.21 5.60 3.88
C LEU A 528 0.83 5.70 4.99
N LEU A 529 0.51 5.30 6.21
CA LEU A 529 1.43 5.26 7.34
C LEU A 529 2.63 4.37 7.01
N GLY A 530 2.41 3.18 6.45
CA GLY A 530 3.47 2.27 6.03
C GLY A 530 4.40 2.86 4.96
N LEU A 531 3.90 3.72 4.07
CA LEU A 531 4.74 4.47 3.12
C LEU A 531 5.46 5.65 3.78
N LEU A 532 4.78 6.42 4.62
CA LEU A 532 5.39 7.56 5.32
C LEU A 532 6.50 7.10 6.27
N GLN A 533 6.32 5.97 6.95
CA GLN A 533 7.36 5.36 7.78
C GLN A 533 8.59 4.93 6.98
N LYS A 534 8.43 4.58 5.70
CA LYS A 534 9.54 4.31 4.77
C LYS A 534 10.25 5.59 4.31
N ALA A 535 9.63 6.76 4.42
CA ALA A 535 10.35 8.03 4.27
C ALA A 535 11.00 8.47 5.59
N ARG A 536 10.29 8.28 6.70
CA ARG A 536 10.71 8.68 8.05
C ARG A 536 10.07 7.78 9.11
N PRO A 537 10.84 6.87 9.73
CA PRO A 537 10.36 6.10 10.87
C PRO A 537 9.97 7.00 12.05
N VAL A 538 8.98 6.57 12.85
CA VAL A 538 8.59 7.27 14.10
C VAL A 538 9.71 7.21 15.14
N ASP A 539 10.47 6.13 15.15
CA ASP A 539 11.68 6.06 15.94
C ASP A 539 12.76 6.94 15.29
N ARG A 540 13.07 8.08 15.93
CA ARG A 540 14.03 9.05 15.38
C ARG A 540 15.47 8.52 15.40
N TRP A 541 15.73 7.46 16.16
CA TRP A 541 17.01 6.76 16.25
C TRP A 541 17.00 5.45 15.45
N ASN A 542 16.04 5.29 14.52
CA ASN A 542 15.93 4.08 13.69
C ASN A 542 17.21 3.77 12.89
N HIS A 543 18.02 4.79 12.59
CA HIS A 543 19.32 4.63 11.92
C HIS A 543 20.41 4.00 12.81
N GLU A 544 20.17 3.83 14.12
CA GLU A 544 21.04 3.14 15.07
C GLU A 544 20.63 1.68 15.30
N ARG A 545 19.55 1.22 14.65
CA ARG A 545 19.08 -0.17 14.77
C ARG A 545 20.11 -1.18 14.24
N PRO A 546 20.00 -2.45 14.67
CA PRO A 546 20.85 -3.53 14.15
C PRO A 546 20.88 -3.53 12.62
N TRP A 547 22.06 -3.84 12.07
CA TRP A 547 22.30 -3.79 10.63
C TRP A 547 21.26 -4.57 9.80
N SER A 548 20.79 -5.72 10.29
CA SER A 548 19.75 -6.52 9.62
C SER A 548 18.44 -5.76 9.43
N ARG A 549 18.01 -4.98 10.43
CA ARG A 549 16.79 -4.15 10.31
C ARG A 549 16.99 -2.99 9.36
N ARG A 550 18.17 -2.34 9.39
CA ARG A 550 18.51 -1.28 8.42
C ARG A 550 18.53 -1.79 6.99
N LEU A 551 18.97 -3.03 6.77
CA LEU A 551 18.91 -3.69 5.46
C LEU A 551 17.46 -3.81 4.99
N VAL A 552 16.56 -4.34 5.84
CA VAL A 552 15.13 -4.47 5.52
C VAL A 552 14.49 -3.10 5.26
N ASP A 553 14.77 -2.11 6.12
CA ASP A 553 14.31 -0.72 5.95
C ASP A 553 14.74 -0.17 4.58
N THR A 554 16.02 -0.31 4.26
CA THR A 554 16.59 0.21 3.02
C THR A 554 16.01 -0.49 1.80
N PHE A 555 15.95 -1.82 1.81
CA PHE A 555 15.37 -2.61 0.72
C PHE A 555 13.91 -2.22 0.47
N ASN A 556 13.11 -2.13 1.53
CA ASN A 556 11.70 -1.79 1.44
C ASN A 556 11.51 -0.31 1.02
N ALA A 557 12.32 0.62 1.52
CA ALA A 557 12.19 2.04 1.21
C ALA A 557 12.55 2.40 -0.24
N LEU A 558 13.34 1.58 -0.93
CA LEU A 558 13.68 1.79 -2.35
C LEU A 558 12.53 1.43 -3.30
N THR A 559 11.51 0.72 -2.80
CA THR A 559 10.25 0.50 -3.52
C THR A 559 9.64 1.84 -3.91
N ARG A 560 9.34 2.03 -5.21
CA ARG A 560 8.72 3.23 -5.79
C ARG A 560 9.54 4.51 -5.68
N ARG A 561 10.84 4.39 -5.42
CA ARG A 561 11.80 5.45 -5.67
C ARG A 561 12.32 5.35 -7.08
N ARG A 562 12.92 6.44 -7.57
CA ARG A 562 13.44 6.56 -8.93
C ARG A 562 14.82 7.20 -8.88
N SER A 563 15.64 6.86 -9.86
CA SER A 563 16.91 7.52 -10.13
C SER A 563 17.05 7.73 -11.63
N SER A 564 17.57 8.90 -12.03
CA SER A 564 18.01 9.15 -13.41
C SER A 564 19.32 8.45 -13.75
N ARG A 565 20.02 7.94 -12.74
CA ARG A 565 21.27 7.16 -12.85
C ARG A 565 21.10 5.83 -12.09
N PRO A 566 20.87 4.71 -12.79
CA PRO A 566 20.60 3.42 -12.14
C PRO A 566 21.69 2.98 -11.15
N ASP A 567 22.95 3.27 -11.45
CA ASP A 567 24.10 2.88 -10.61
C ASP A 567 24.22 3.65 -9.29
N ASP A 568 23.52 4.79 -9.15
CA ASP A 568 23.47 5.57 -7.90
C ASP A 568 22.81 4.77 -6.77
N GLN A 569 21.99 3.76 -7.09
CA GLN A 569 21.34 2.87 -6.11
C GLN A 569 22.35 2.26 -5.15
N ILE A 570 23.43 1.67 -5.68
CA ILE A 570 24.43 0.98 -4.87
C ILE A 570 25.17 1.97 -3.96
N LEU A 571 25.37 3.21 -4.41
CA LEU A 571 26.00 4.25 -3.58
C LEU A 571 25.12 4.62 -2.39
N VAL A 572 23.84 4.89 -2.64
CA VAL A 572 22.88 5.23 -1.57
C VAL A 572 22.71 4.07 -0.59
N ILE A 573 22.53 2.85 -1.11
CA ILE A 573 22.39 1.66 -0.26
C ILE A 573 23.68 1.41 0.53
N GLY A 574 24.84 1.51 -0.13
CA GLY A 574 26.13 1.27 0.49
C GLY A 574 26.39 2.23 1.65
N LEU A 575 26.14 3.53 1.45
CA LEU A 575 26.21 4.52 2.51
C LEU A 575 25.26 4.17 3.68
N LEU A 576 23.99 3.85 3.41
CA LEU A 576 23.01 3.54 4.46
C LEU A 576 23.33 2.28 5.25
N LEU A 577 23.95 1.28 4.61
CA LEU A 577 24.29 -0.02 5.21
C LEU A 577 25.74 -0.13 5.70
N ASP A 578 26.50 0.97 5.68
CA ASP A 578 27.92 1.01 6.06
C ASP A 578 28.79 0.05 5.23
N VAL A 579 28.43 -0.14 3.96
CA VAL A 579 29.25 -0.90 3.00
C VAL A 579 30.28 0.06 2.40
N PRO A 580 31.58 -0.28 2.40
CA PRO A 580 32.60 0.52 1.73
C PRO A 580 32.27 0.70 0.24
N ILE A 581 32.12 1.96 -0.18
CA ILE A 581 31.73 2.30 -1.56
C ILE A 581 32.91 2.61 -2.48
N ASP A 582 34.12 2.74 -1.95
CA ASP A 582 35.29 3.21 -2.71
C ASP A 582 35.58 2.33 -3.92
N HIS A 583 35.70 1.02 -3.68
CA HIS A 583 35.87 0.04 -4.75
C HIS A 583 34.62 -0.08 -5.64
N LEU A 584 33.43 0.21 -5.11
CA LEU A 584 32.18 0.15 -5.89
C LEU A 584 32.04 1.33 -6.87
N LEU A 585 32.71 2.46 -6.62
CA LEU A 585 32.71 3.61 -7.51
C LEU A 585 33.47 3.33 -8.82
N GLU A 586 34.43 2.40 -8.79
CA GLU A 586 35.25 2.00 -9.94
C GLU A 586 34.59 0.91 -10.81
N LEU A 587 33.53 0.27 -10.32
CA LEU A 587 32.81 -0.80 -11.00
C LEU A 587 31.52 -0.30 -11.65
N GLU A 588 31.11 -0.97 -12.74
CA GLU A 588 29.90 -0.68 -13.50
C GLU A 588 29.03 -1.93 -13.69
N GLY A 589 27.73 -1.72 -13.97
CA GLY A 589 26.81 -2.78 -14.36
C GLY A 589 26.69 -3.93 -13.35
N GLU A 590 26.66 -5.17 -13.86
CA GLU A 590 26.42 -6.36 -13.04
C GLU A 590 27.58 -6.68 -12.09
N GLU A 591 28.82 -6.32 -12.45
CA GLU A 591 29.99 -6.53 -11.59
C GLU A 591 29.90 -5.72 -10.29
N LYS A 592 29.43 -4.47 -10.40
CA LYS A 592 29.15 -3.59 -9.25
C LYS A 592 28.11 -4.21 -8.30
N TRP A 593 27.03 -4.77 -8.85
CA TRP A 593 26.01 -5.48 -8.04
C TRP A 593 26.56 -6.71 -7.33
N ARG A 594 27.37 -7.52 -8.01
CA ARG A 594 28.00 -8.71 -7.41
C ARG A 594 28.92 -8.32 -6.27
N ALA A 595 29.79 -7.32 -6.48
CA ALA A 595 30.68 -6.81 -5.46
C ALA A 595 29.87 -6.29 -4.25
N PHE A 596 28.81 -5.53 -4.49
CA PHE A 596 27.91 -5.05 -3.44
C PHE A 596 27.27 -6.19 -2.64
N TYR A 597 26.68 -7.20 -3.29
CA TYR A 597 26.07 -8.33 -2.59
C TYR A 597 27.09 -9.13 -1.77
N TYR A 598 28.30 -9.33 -2.28
CA TYR A 598 29.36 -9.96 -1.49
C TYR A 598 29.70 -9.14 -0.24
N SER A 599 29.74 -7.82 -0.35
CA SER A 599 30.00 -6.92 0.78
C SER A 599 28.89 -6.95 1.84
N LEU A 600 27.65 -7.30 1.48
CA LEU A 600 26.56 -7.47 2.45
C LEU A 600 26.75 -8.68 3.37
N GLN A 601 27.43 -9.75 2.90
CA GLN A 601 27.65 -11.04 3.57
C GLN A 601 26.38 -11.86 3.88
N LYS A 602 25.28 -11.22 4.29
CA LYS A 602 24.01 -11.85 4.63
C LYS A 602 22.83 -11.07 4.06
N ILE A 603 21.69 -11.73 3.88
CA ILE A 603 20.44 -11.09 3.45
C ILE A 603 19.25 -11.96 3.86
N PRO A 604 18.07 -11.41 4.17
CA PRO A 604 16.88 -12.22 4.42
C PRO A 604 16.63 -13.19 3.28
N TRP A 605 16.46 -14.48 3.59
CA TRP A 605 16.40 -15.52 2.57
C TRP A 605 15.17 -15.40 1.67
N THR A 606 14.11 -14.80 2.18
CA THR A 606 12.85 -14.52 1.48
C THR A 606 13.02 -13.61 0.27
N ILE A 607 14.19 -12.98 0.09
CA ILE A 607 14.55 -12.28 -1.15
C ILE A 607 14.44 -13.17 -2.41
N VAL A 608 14.48 -14.50 -2.26
CA VAL A 608 14.23 -15.43 -3.39
C VAL A 608 12.80 -15.32 -3.95
N PHE A 609 11.84 -14.86 -3.14
CA PHE A 609 10.47 -14.60 -3.57
C PHE A 609 10.30 -13.23 -4.23
N ASP A 610 11.26 -12.32 -4.07
CA ASP A 610 11.20 -10.99 -4.66
C ASP A 610 11.05 -11.08 -6.19
N ARG A 611 10.12 -10.28 -6.73
CA ARG A 611 9.70 -10.36 -8.14
C ARG A 611 10.41 -9.35 -9.03
N ARG A 612 11.36 -8.58 -8.50
CA ARG A 612 12.14 -7.64 -9.31
C ARG A 612 13.00 -8.42 -10.29
N PRO A 613 13.42 -7.78 -11.40
CA PRO A 613 14.37 -8.39 -12.32
C PRO A 613 15.55 -8.97 -11.55
N LYS A 614 15.82 -10.26 -11.76
CA LYS A 614 16.96 -10.93 -11.15
C LYS A 614 18.20 -10.77 -12.01
N MET A 615 19.35 -10.87 -11.38
CA MET A 615 20.63 -10.95 -12.10
C MET A 615 20.64 -12.17 -13.02
N GLN A 616 21.35 -12.06 -14.15
CA GLN A 616 21.36 -13.10 -15.18
C GLN A 616 22.52 -14.07 -14.99
N THR A 617 23.56 -13.70 -14.24
CA THR A 617 24.74 -14.53 -14.04
C THR A 617 24.68 -15.34 -12.74
N SER A 618 25.01 -16.64 -12.86
CA SER A 618 25.24 -17.51 -11.71
C SER A 618 26.52 -17.06 -10.95
N PRO A 619 26.57 -17.14 -9.61
CA PRO A 619 25.60 -17.73 -8.70
C PRO A 619 24.63 -16.71 -8.05
N PHE A 620 24.30 -15.63 -8.76
CA PHE A 620 23.45 -14.54 -8.25
C PHE A 620 22.05 -14.51 -8.87
N THR A 621 21.58 -15.58 -9.52
CA THR A 621 20.26 -15.53 -10.20
C THR A 621 19.06 -15.46 -9.24
N TRP A 622 19.31 -15.61 -7.94
CA TRP A 622 18.38 -15.32 -6.84
C TRP A 622 18.27 -13.83 -6.50
N ALA A 623 19.31 -13.03 -6.79
CA ALA A 623 19.46 -11.66 -6.32
C ALA A 623 18.80 -10.66 -7.30
N PRO A 624 18.05 -9.66 -6.81
CA PRO A 624 17.57 -8.57 -7.65
C PRO A 624 18.72 -7.81 -8.32
N SER A 625 18.60 -7.52 -9.62
CA SER A 625 19.52 -6.65 -10.36
C SER A 625 19.24 -5.15 -10.13
N THR A 626 18.21 -4.84 -9.34
CA THR A 626 17.82 -3.51 -8.90
C THR A 626 17.01 -3.63 -7.62
N TRP A 627 17.20 -2.71 -6.66
CA TRP A 627 16.35 -2.62 -5.46
C TRP A 627 15.21 -1.60 -5.66
N ILE A 628 15.31 -0.73 -6.68
CA ILE A 628 14.19 0.07 -7.16
C ILE A 628 13.19 -0.84 -7.88
N SER A 629 11.91 -0.61 -7.62
CA SER A 629 10.82 -1.20 -8.39
C SER A 629 9.60 -0.30 -8.48
N PHE A 630 8.80 -0.59 -9.50
CA PHE A 630 7.67 0.17 -9.98
C PHE A 630 6.32 -0.29 -9.42
N GLY A 631 6.28 -1.17 -8.40
CA GLY A 631 5.09 -1.31 -7.55
C GLY A 631 4.55 -2.71 -7.26
N LYS A 632 5.11 -3.79 -7.82
CA LYS A 632 4.68 -5.18 -7.55
C LYS A 632 5.69 -5.94 -6.68
N ASP A 633 5.99 -5.41 -5.50
CA ASP A 633 7.11 -5.90 -4.69
C ASP A 633 6.68 -6.77 -3.52
N GLU A 634 7.48 -7.79 -3.31
CA GLU A 634 7.52 -8.57 -2.09
C GLU A 634 8.45 -7.85 -1.12
N TRP A 635 7.90 -7.35 -0.03
CA TRP A 635 8.67 -6.71 1.03
C TRP A 635 9.58 -7.73 1.71
N LEU A 636 10.72 -7.33 2.27
CA LEU A 636 11.41 -8.16 3.26
C LEU A 636 10.78 -7.89 4.64
N ASP A 637 10.69 -8.92 5.47
CA ASP A 637 10.21 -8.79 6.84
C ASP A 637 11.39 -8.67 7.82
N TYR A 638 11.20 -7.98 8.94
CA TYR A 638 12.24 -7.85 9.96
C TYR A 638 12.56 -9.17 10.66
N ASP A 639 11.60 -10.09 10.68
CA ASP A 639 11.73 -11.36 11.38
C ASP A 639 12.08 -12.53 10.44
N ASP A 640 12.32 -12.23 9.15
CA ASP A 640 12.85 -13.19 8.17
C ASP A 640 14.25 -13.67 8.59
N ASP A 641 14.49 -14.98 8.50
CA ASP A 641 15.80 -15.54 8.79
C ASP A 641 16.87 -15.08 7.76
N MET A 642 18.08 -14.83 8.24
CA MET A 642 19.18 -14.37 7.39
C MET A 642 19.87 -15.55 6.70
N ALA A 643 20.03 -15.45 5.38
CA ALA A 643 20.87 -16.33 4.57
C ALA A 643 22.28 -15.77 4.38
N GLU A 644 23.24 -16.65 4.14
CA GLU A 644 24.66 -16.33 3.94
C GLU A 644 24.96 -16.24 2.43
N ILE A 645 25.60 -15.15 1.99
CA ILE A 645 25.98 -14.94 0.60
C ILE A 645 27.37 -15.56 0.38
N THR A 646 27.46 -16.57 -0.48
CA THR A 646 28.70 -17.34 -0.70
C THR A 646 29.09 -17.36 -2.17
N ARG A 647 30.32 -17.81 -2.47
CA ARG A 647 30.76 -18.07 -3.85
C ARG A 647 29.95 -19.14 -4.59
N LYS A 648 29.13 -19.92 -3.88
CA LYS A 648 28.21 -20.92 -4.44
C LYS A 648 26.78 -20.40 -4.55
N GLY A 649 26.52 -19.14 -4.18
CA GLY A 649 25.19 -18.55 -4.13
C GLY A 649 24.69 -18.31 -2.70
N LEU A 650 23.38 -18.11 -2.55
CA LEU A 650 22.73 -17.83 -1.28
C LEU A 650 22.49 -19.13 -0.49
N LYS A 651 23.20 -19.29 0.61
CA LYS A 651 23.11 -20.44 1.51
C LYS A 651 22.08 -20.16 2.61
N VAL A 652 21.08 -21.00 2.72
CA VAL A 652 20.05 -20.91 3.76
C VAL A 652 19.74 -22.26 4.38
N THR A 653 19.36 -22.26 5.66
CA THR A 653 18.69 -23.39 6.32
C THR A 653 17.21 -23.05 6.45
N ILE A 654 16.34 -23.82 5.81
CA ILE A 654 14.89 -23.56 5.73
C ILE A 654 14.09 -24.81 6.04
N GLU A 655 12.88 -24.62 6.55
CA GLU A 655 11.87 -25.67 6.63
C GLU A 655 10.98 -25.64 5.40
N VAL A 656 10.79 -26.81 4.80
CA VAL A 656 9.95 -26.98 3.61
C VAL A 656 9.02 -28.16 3.80
N LEU A 657 7.92 -28.15 3.07
CA LEU A 657 6.97 -29.24 3.04
C LEU A 657 7.33 -30.20 1.89
N VAL A 658 7.61 -31.46 2.20
CA VAL A 658 8.04 -32.47 1.23
C VAL A 658 6.91 -33.43 0.95
N LEU A 659 6.47 -33.49 -0.31
CA LEU A 659 5.42 -34.39 -0.76
C LEU A 659 5.96 -35.81 -0.96
N ASP A 660 5.16 -36.81 -0.61
CA ASP A 660 5.51 -38.23 -0.81
C ASP A 660 5.58 -38.59 -2.30
N LYS A 661 4.82 -37.90 -3.15
CA LYS A 661 4.81 -38.08 -4.59
C LYS A 661 4.97 -36.75 -5.30
N GLU A 662 5.58 -36.82 -6.46
CA GLU A 662 5.70 -35.71 -7.39
C GLU A 662 4.33 -35.34 -7.96
N VAL A 663 4.04 -34.04 -8.00
CA VAL A 663 2.78 -33.47 -8.49
C VAL A 663 3.06 -32.59 -9.70
N SER A 664 2.22 -32.68 -10.73
CA SER A 664 2.34 -31.80 -11.88
C SER A 664 1.96 -30.37 -11.51
N VAL A 665 2.75 -29.40 -12.01
CA VAL A 665 2.45 -27.96 -11.87
C VAL A 665 1.15 -27.56 -12.60
N SER A 666 0.67 -28.40 -13.52
CA SER A 666 -0.63 -28.20 -14.20
C SER A 666 -1.85 -28.38 -13.28
N SER A 667 -1.66 -28.95 -12.09
CA SER A 667 -2.71 -29.10 -11.09
C SER A 667 -3.22 -27.72 -10.63
N GLN A 668 -4.54 -27.58 -10.45
CA GLN A 668 -5.14 -26.31 -9.99
C GLN A 668 -5.32 -26.23 -8.46
N SER A 669 -5.41 -27.38 -7.80
CA SER A 669 -5.59 -27.48 -6.34
C SER A 669 -5.08 -28.82 -5.84
N LEU A 670 -4.49 -28.82 -4.64
CA LEU A 670 -3.95 -29.98 -3.95
C LEU A 670 -4.39 -29.92 -2.48
N LEU A 671 -4.89 -31.02 -1.96
CA LEU A 671 -5.12 -31.18 -0.54
C LEU A 671 -3.94 -31.93 0.06
N ILE A 672 -3.23 -31.27 0.97
CA ILE A 672 -2.01 -31.78 1.58
C ILE A 672 -2.33 -32.23 3.00
N GLU A 673 -2.11 -33.50 3.28
CA GLU A 673 -2.26 -34.11 4.61
C GLU A 673 -0.86 -34.28 5.20
N THR A 674 -0.58 -33.62 6.32
CA THR A 674 0.70 -33.74 7.02
C THR A 674 0.70 -34.87 8.03
N THR A 675 1.91 -35.27 8.44
CA THR A 675 2.12 -36.37 9.41
C THR A 675 1.55 -36.11 10.81
N ASP A 676 1.17 -34.87 11.10
CA ASP A 676 0.50 -34.44 12.34
C ASP A 676 -1.03 -34.33 12.16
N ASP A 677 -1.58 -34.97 11.12
CA ASP A 677 -3.00 -34.97 10.73
C ASP A 677 -3.58 -33.58 10.38
N THR A 678 -2.72 -32.57 10.18
CA THR A 678 -3.17 -31.29 9.66
C THR A 678 -3.44 -31.38 8.16
N ILE A 679 -4.51 -30.73 7.70
CA ILE A 679 -4.87 -30.65 6.29
C ILE A 679 -4.64 -29.21 5.81
N TYR A 680 -3.91 -29.05 4.72
CA TYR A 680 -3.74 -27.79 4.02
C TYR A 680 -4.35 -27.85 2.62
N ASN A 681 -4.87 -26.72 2.14
CA ASN A 681 -5.29 -26.53 0.76
C ASN A 681 -4.24 -25.67 0.04
N LEU A 682 -3.61 -26.26 -0.97
CA LEU A 682 -2.67 -25.57 -1.85
C LEU A 682 -3.35 -25.33 -3.19
N TRP A 683 -3.42 -24.08 -3.64
CA TRP A 683 -4.16 -23.72 -4.84
C TRP A 683 -3.50 -22.57 -5.61
N ARG A 684 -4.00 -22.33 -6.82
CA ARG A 684 -3.56 -21.22 -7.70
C ARG A 684 -4.70 -20.26 -7.97
N LEU A 685 -4.39 -18.97 -7.98
CA LEU A 685 -5.30 -17.94 -8.47
C LEU A 685 -5.58 -18.15 -9.96
N GLU A 686 -6.86 -18.30 -10.32
CA GLU A 686 -7.30 -18.41 -11.71
C GLU A 686 -7.20 -17.04 -12.41
N GLY A 687 -6.92 -17.02 -13.72
CA GLY A 687 -6.96 -15.79 -14.53
C GLY A 687 -5.65 -15.03 -14.76
N ILE A 688 -4.54 -15.41 -14.11
CA ILE A 688 -3.23 -14.78 -14.33
C ILE A 688 -2.55 -15.43 -15.55
N ALA A 689 -1.95 -14.60 -16.42
CA ALA A 689 -1.21 -15.07 -17.59
C ALA A 689 -0.20 -16.14 -17.15
N ARG A 690 -0.30 -17.33 -17.75
CA ARG A 690 0.56 -18.48 -17.43
C ARG A 690 2.00 -18.10 -17.73
N ALA A 691 2.78 -17.73 -16.71
CA ALA A 691 4.22 -17.76 -16.83
C ALA A 691 4.63 -19.21 -17.07
N GLU A 692 5.43 -19.47 -18.10
CA GLU A 692 6.00 -20.80 -18.32
C GLU A 692 6.77 -21.20 -17.06
N SER A 693 6.30 -22.27 -16.41
CA SER A 693 6.93 -22.78 -15.20
C SER A 693 8.30 -23.35 -15.54
N ARG A 694 9.31 -22.97 -14.76
CA ARG A 694 10.68 -23.51 -14.92
C ARG A 694 10.77 -24.99 -14.57
N ILE A 695 9.73 -25.53 -13.93
CA ILE A 695 9.57 -26.94 -13.57
C ILE A 695 8.23 -27.49 -14.07
N GLN A 696 8.19 -28.74 -14.53
CA GLN A 696 6.95 -29.39 -14.99
C GLN A 696 6.17 -30.05 -13.84
N SER A 697 6.87 -30.29 -12.74
CA SER A 697 6.41 -31.01 -11.57
C SER A 697 7.21 -30.64 -10.33
N PHE A 698 6.67 -30.92 -9.15
CA PHE A 698 7.26 -30.55 -7.87
C PHE A 698 6.97 -31.60 -6.79
N ASN A 699 7.87 -31.71 -5.82
CA ASN A 699 7.70 -32.50 -4.60
C ASN A 699 8.16 -31.74 -3.34
N LEU A 700 8.51 -30.46 -3.48
CA LEU A 700 8.87 -29.55 -2.39
C LEU A 700 8.04 -28.28 -2.50
N ILE A 701 7.59 -27.80 -1.35
CA ILE A 701 6.84 -26.55 -1.21
C ILE A 701 7.58 -25.69 -0.18
N PHE A 702 8.02 -24.51 -0.64
CA PHE A 702 8.67 -23.50 0.18
C PHE A 702 7.61 -22.54 0.70
N VAL A 703 7.41 -22.48 2.02
CA VAL A 703 6.38 -21.61 2.61
C VAL A 703 7.02 -20.33 3.12
N ARG A 704 6.54 -19.19 2.63
CA ARG A 704 6.92 -17.89 3.15
C ARG A 704 6.02 -17.53 4.34
N HIS A 705 6.59 -17.21 5.51
CA HIS A 705 5.84 -16.81 6.70
C HIS A 705 6.53 -15.65 7.44
N VAL A 706 5.75 -14.83 8.14
CA VAL A 706 6.22 -13.79 9.08
C VAL A 706 6.27 -14.42 10.47
N LYS A 707 7.29 -14.12 11.28
CA LYS A 707 7.67 -14.99 12.42
C LYS A 707 7.17 -14.49 13.76
N HIS A 708 6.33 -15.28 14.42
CA HIS A 708 6.34 -15.46 15.89
C HIS A 708 6.28 -16.93 16.35
N GLU A 709 6.09 -17.92 15.46
CA GLU A 709 6.05 -19.36 15.79
C GLU A 709 6.53 -20.23 14.60
N HIS A 710 6.73 -21.53 14.82
CA HIS A 710 7.11 -22.52 13.78
C HIS A 710 6.14 -22.49 12.57
N PRO A 711 6.55 -22.71 11.30
CA PRO A 711 5.67 -22.66 10.13
C PRO A 711 4.37 -23.45 10.27
N ALA A 712 4.46 -24.66 10.83
CA ALA A 712 3.29 -25.47 11.18
C ALA A 712 2.36 -24.80 12.20
N ALA A 713 2.89 -24.19 13.26
CA ALA A 713 2.08 -23.46 14.24
C ALA A 713 1.41 -22.22 13.64
N HIS A 714 2.09 -21.50 12.74
CA HIS A 714 1.53 -20.35 12.03
C HIS A 714 0.37 -20.73 11.10
N LEU A 715 0.51 -21.83 10.36
CA LEU A 715 -0.55 -22.34 9.51
C LEU A 715 -1.72 -22.91 10.33
N ASN A 716 -1.45 -23.50 11.50
CA ASN A 716 -2.45 -24.07 12.40
C ASN A 716 -3.25 -23.03 13.18
N ASN A 717 -2.61 -21.92 13.57
CA ASN A 717 -3.21 -20.87 14.39
C ASN A 717 -3.90 -19.78 13.56
N ASN A 718 -3.67 -19.73 12.25
CA ASN A 718 -4.16 -18.65 11.38
C ASN A 718 -4.85 -19.20 10.12
N THR A 719 -6.01 -19.81 10.34
CA THR A 719 -6.85 -20.50 9.35
C THR A 719 -7.38 -19.63 8.21
N SER A 720 -7.22 -18.30 8.27
CA SER A 720 -7.70 -17.35 7.26
C SER A 720 -6.60 -16.65 6.46
N ILE A 721 -5.33 -17.05 6.62
CA ILE A 721 -4.19 -16.46 5.92
C ILE A 721 -3.72 -17.38 4.79
N CYS A 722 -3.85 -16.89 3.56
CA CYS A 722 -3.18 -17.47 2.40
C CYS A 722 -1.70 -17.07 2.43
N PHE A 723 -0.80 -18.05 2.51
CA PHE A 723 0.63 -17.84 2.42
C PHE A 723 1.11 -18.13 1.00
N ARG A 724 1.96 -17.24 0.45
CA ARG A 724 2.61 -17.50 -0.84
C ARG A 724 3.63 -18.64 -0.70
N VAL A 725 3.66 -19.51 -1.69
CA VAL A 725 4.63 -20.61 -1.72
C VAL A 725 5.43 -20.68 -3.00
N GLY A 726 6.69 -21.07 -2.85
CA GLY A 726 7.57 -21.43 -3.94
C GLY A 726 7.50 -22.92 -4.17
N LEU A 727 7.74 -23.36 -5.40
CA LEU A 727 7.78 -24.78 -5.73
C LEU A 727 9.21 -25.27 -5.95
N GLY A 728 9.46 -26.53 -5.59
CA GLY A 728 10.74 -27.20 -5.83
C GLY A 728 10.58 -28.65 -6.26
N LEU A 729 11.59 -29.12 -6.99
CA LEU A 729 11.73 -30.51 -7.39
C LEU A 729 13.09 -31.05 -6.96
N LYS A 730 13.04 -32.12 -6.16
CA LYS A 730 14.20 -32.91 -5.73
C LYS A 730 14.16 -34.28 -6.40
N THR A 731 15.03 -34.49 -7.39
CA THR A 731 15.12 -35.72 -8.21
C THR A 731 16.22 -36.69 -7.75
N GLY A 732 16.60 -36.68 -6.47
CA GLY A 732 17.70 -37.52 -5.94
C GLY A 732 19.13 -37.00 -6.23
N SER A 733 19.28 -36.04 -7.14
CA SER A 733 20.53 -35.27 -7.33
C SER A 733 20.78 -34.29 -6.17
N SER A 734 22.04 -33.88 -5.99
CA SER A 734 22.43 -32.81 -5.05
C SER A 734 21.93 -31.42 -5.47
N VAL A 735 21.47 -31.27 -6.72
CA VAL A 735 20.92 -30.03 -7.28
C VAL A 735 19.39 -30.08 -7.27
N LEU A 736 18.78 -29.02 -6.74
CA LEU A 736 17.33 -28.83 -6.65
C LEU A 736 16.87 -27.82 -7.71
N ARG A 737 15.81 -28.14 -8.45
CA ARG A 737 15.15 -27.17 -9.34
C ARG A 737 14.03 -26.47 -8.57
N HIS A 738 13.82 -25.18 -8.80
CA HIS A 738 12.80 -24.41 -8.11
C HIS A 738 12.15 -23.37 -9.03
N ASP A 739 10.95 -22.95 -8.65
CA ASP A 739 10.22 -21.85 -9.26
C ASP A 739 9.49 -21.05 -8.18
N PHE A 740 10.02 -19.85 -7.88
CA PHE A 740 9.42 -18.88 -6.96
C PHE A 740 8.52 -17.85 -7.67
N GLY A 741 8.42 -17.91 -9.00
CA GLY A 741 7.62 -17.00 -9.80
C GLY A 741 6.15 -17.40 -9.94
N GLN A 742 5.76 -18.57 -9.42
CA GLN A 742 4.39 -19.08 -9.53
C GLN A 742 3.51 -18.56 -8.40
N GLU A 743 2.26 -18.20 -8.73
CA GLU A 743 1.27 -17.75 -7.74
C GLU A 743 0.54 -18.93 -7.13
N TRP A 744 1.25 -19.70 -6.31
CA TRP A 744 0.65 -20.70 -5.44
C TRP A 744 0.44 -20.13 -4.05
N GLU A 745 -0.71 -20.46 -3.46
CA GLU A 745 -1.08 -20.09 -2.11
C GLU A 745 -1.44 -21.34 -1.30
N ILE A 746 -1.06 -21.34 -0.03
CA ILE A 746 -1.40 -22.39 0.94
C ILE A 746 -2.22 -21.78 2.07
N GLU A 747 -3.30 -22.47 2.44
CA GLU A 747 -4.19 -22.11 3.54
C GLU A 747 -4.62 -23.37 4.30
N GLN A 748 -5.16 -23.20 5.51
CA GLN A 748 -5.87 -24.26 6.21
C GLN A 748 -7.36 -24.17 5.84
N PRO A 749 -7.98 -25.21 5.27
CA PRO A 749 -9.38 -25.13 4.85
C PRO A 749 -10.30 -24.95 6.05
N HIS A 750 -11.20 -23.95 5.99
CA HIS A 750 -12.30 -23.82 6.94
C HIS A 750 -13.14 -25.11 6.98
N ILE A 751 -13.64 -25.45 8.18
CA ILE A 751 -14.38 -26.70 8.49
C ILE A 751 -15.65 -26.90 7.63
N LEU A 752 -16.10 -25.94 6.82
CA LEU A 752 -17.28 -26.09 5.99
C LEU A 752 -17.05 -25.47 4.60
N ASN A 753 -17.25 -26.27 3.55
CA ASN A 753 -17.32 -25.87 2.13
C ASN A 753 -16.03 -25.73 1.30
N VAL A 754 -15.02 -26.58 1.48
CA VAL A 754 -14.35 -27.10 0.26
C VAL A 754 -15.29 -28.13 -0.37
N LYS A 755 -16.33 -27.64 -1.07
CA LYS A 755 -17.02 -28.47 -2.07
C LYS A 755 -15.91 -28.94 -3.00
N LYS A 756 -15.54 -30.24 -2.87
CA LYS A 756 -14.57 -30.96 -3.69
C LYS A 756 -14.52 -30.35 -5.09
N LYS A 757 -13.54 -29.48 -5.38
CA LYS A 757 -13.29 -29.07 -6.77
C LYS A 757 -13.03 -30.39 -7.50
N ARG A 758 -13.80 -30.68 -8.55
CA ARG A 758 -13.59 -31.89 -9.36
C ARG A 758 -12.14 -31.87 -9.84
N GLY A 759 -11.33 -32.84 -9.40
CA GLY A 759 -9.91 -32.91 -9.75
C GLY A 759 -8.92 -32.53 -8.64
N THR A 760 -9.35 -32.22 -7.41
CA THR A 760 -8.42 -32.02 -6.27
C THR A 760 -7.67 -33.31 -5.97
N ILE A 761 -6.34 -33.27 -6.10
CA ILE A 761 -5.44 -34.38 -5.79
C ILE A 761 -5.14 -34.36 -4.29
N ARG A 762 -5.12 -35.51 -3.64
CA ARG A 762 -4.65 -35.65 -2.25
C ARG A 762 -3.20 -36.10 -2.23
N GLN A 763 -2.39 -35.46 -1.41
CA GLN A 763 -0.99 -35.81 -1.21
C GLN A 763 -0.65 -35.82 0.27
N ARG A 764 0.19 -36.77 0.66
CA ARG A 764 0.81 -36.77 1.98
C ARG A 764 2.11 -35.99 1.95
N ALA A 765 2.40 -35.31 3.05
CA ALA A 765 3.61 -34.52 3.17
C ALA A 765 4.20 -34.50 4.59
N SER A 766 5.47 -34.11 4.68
CA SER A 766 6.16 -33.93 5.96
C SER A 766 7.02 -32.68 5.95
N TRP A 767 7.10 -31.99 7.08
CA TRP A 767 8.01 -30.87 7.28
C TRP A 767 9.46 -31.38 7.40
N LYS A 768 10.37 -30.80 6.63
CA LYS A 768 11.81 -31.13 6.71
C LYS A 768 12.66 -29.87 6.67
N LYS A 769 13.73 -29.86 7.48
CA LYS A 769 14.81 -28.87 7.40
C LYS A 769 15.76 -29.24 6.26
N LEU A 770 16.04 -28.28 5.40
CA LEU A 770 17.00 -28.40 4.30
C LEU A 770 18.03 -27.27 4.37
N VAL A 771 19.28 -27.59 4.06
CA VAL A 771 20.29 -26.59 3.72
C VAL A 771 20.32 -26.46 2.19
N ALA A 772 19.99 -25.29 1.68
CA ALA A 772 19.91 -25.00 0.24
C ALA A 772 20.93 -23.94 -0.17
N TYR A 773 21.41 -24.05 -1.41
CA TYR A 773 22.18 -23.02 -2.09
C TYR A 773 21.38 -22.56 -3.31
N PHE A 774 20.88 -21.32 -3.27
CA PHE A 774 20.25 -20.70 -4.44
C PHE A 774 21.33 -20.02 -5.29
N THR A 775 21.44 -20.42 -6.55
CA THR A 775 22.43 -19.90 -7.51
C THR A 775 21.85 -18.88 -8.45
#